data_AF-A0A367LAC4-F1
#
_entry.id   AF-A0A367LAC4-F1
#
_cell.length_a   1.000
_cell.length_b   1.000
_cell.length_c   1.000
_cell.angle_alpha   90.00
_cell.angle_beta   90.00
_cell.angle_gamma   90.00
#
_symmetry.space_group_name_H-M   'P 1'
#
loop_
_entity.id
_entity.type
_entity.pdbx_description
1 polymer ?
#
loop_
_entity_poly.entity_id
_entity_poly.type
_entity_poly.pdbx_seq_one_letter_code
_entity_poly.pdbx_strand_id
1 'polypeptide(L)'
;SIKAASSLTTAPRVDARRDAAIPFRYVLQRVGRLKSSRARTPHASRFKARWTPSLIAVIILFTVMPASQIETELANGHEAHAHHTHPPPAAGRKAKGKMAMDSSEASRLLQARISQLEQDAAGEKDQEIEIEREVKRANRDLLQQVSKMDVMQRIDHLTKRSTELLADMRRLERDNQKNKKRGDILQKERDANRTELSKTVGLKEKLEKLCRELQRDNNRMKNENKDLQTTQKRNGMAWDEKYASLLAKLEGYQEEKDTPRKQVVDMEVDELFRVRFKSLIEQYELRELHFHSLMRTKELEVQYHLSRYEREKKNAETESNKARHLQLQVQAFTKTETELRNQLNVYVDKFKQVEDTLNNSNDLFLSFRKEMEDMSKKGKRLEKENDALKRQKDTTAANIIRMAEERQDWKRKLEAAEKKTEKLMSIIQQMQQQGRKLPPGTSSTVEGCYAGAEGDESDYSDEEDEEALSEFDDDTEEETQPSSRPVTYGPERPPPPPPPPPPQQQQQQQHQQQHQQQHQQQKQASQPAEATETQVGDDGSTVVTHHKVEGSDKEAKIQALHELLQRRDSGESVDAGEVTRLVWDLMPRPRVADVAEQRAGVLPHRRLDVFQPPASFYFAPSPRSIASIPASMDFLQRLSRFLDRPLFPWKKLILGFSIGQYVFESILTLRQYQVLLQKKPPAVLAKEVSQETFDKSQAYGRAKARFELINGLWAQVQNVAFVQMDILPALWDWCGGLVASYAPAVLSGEIGHSIVFVYVFILLQQVLGLPGRIYHTFVLEEAYGFNKQTPKLFVVDMIKTNVLTAVIMPPILAAFLAIIRRTGNQFVFYLWAFSAALQLFTTTAYPIFIQPLFNKLSPLDEGELKKKVEDLAASQKFPLNDLFVIDGSKRSAHSNAYFYGLPWKKHIVIYDTLIEKTETSEIVAILAHELGHWKLGHTTRLFAIAQVHLLYIFSLFSVFVNNASLYSAFGFHRSHPIVIGFILFSDALSPMDCILKLLLNILSRKFEFEADDFAKQLGHRAQLASSLIKLHAQNLSTMDADPVYATYHFSHPHLSERLKALDWKPSVALTSEKDKDKAVKASGREEL
;
A
#
# COMPACT_ATOMS: atom_id res chain seq x y z
N SER A 1 48.15 49.86 -9.00
CA SER A 1 47.47 51.16 -9.14
C SER A 1 45.98 50.95 -8.97
N ILE A 2 45.30 51.30 -7.88
CA ILE A 2 45.26 52.55 -7.07
C ILE A 2 44.37 53.63 -7.68
N LYS A 3 43.19 53.80 -7.08
CA LYS A 3 42.34 55.01 -6.86
C LYS A 3 40.91 54.52 -6.54
N ALA A 4 40.14 55.05 -5.59
CA ALA A 4 40.37 56.00 -4.49
C ALA A 4 39.43 55.60 -3.31
N ALA A 5 39.76 55.77 -2.01
CA ALA A 5 39.54 56.96 -1.16
C ALA A 5 38.04 57.40 -1.06
N SER A 6 37.47 57.77 0.09
CA SER A 6 38.02 58.02 1.45
C SER A 6 36.94 58.02 2.57
N SER A 7 37.37 58.17 3.83
CA SER A 7 36.71 58.93 4.95
C SER A 7 35.35 58.44 5.52
N LEU A 8 35.06 58.52 6.85
CA LEU A 8 35.88 58.79 8.06
C LEU A 8 35.08 58.35 9.32
N THR A 9 35.76 57.90 10.41
CA THR A 9 35.36 57.97 11.86
C THR A 9 33.97 57.47 12.34
N THR A 10 33.75 57.02 13.58
CA THR A 10 34.52 57.10 14.84
C THR A 10 34.23 55.88 15.73
N ALA A 11 35.10 55.58 16.70
CA ALA A 11 34.84 54.62 17.78
C ALA A 11 35.63 54.98 19.05
N PRO A 12 35.14 54.58 20.23
CA PRO A 12 35.97 54.04 21.31
C PRO A 12 35.63 52.54 21.52
N ARG A 13 36.55 51.59 21.78
CA ARG A 13 37.60 51.51 22.83
C ARG A 13 37.01 51.57 24.26
N VAL A 14 37.40 50.71 25.21
CA VAL A 14 38.23 49.48 25.20
C VAL A 14 37.75 48.64 26.41
N ASP A 15 37.87 47.31 26.44
CA ASP A 15 39.07 46.65 27.01
C ASP A 15 39.21 45.17 26.61
N ALA A 16 40.37 44.56 26.89
CA ALA A 16 40.74 43.25 26.33
C ALA A 16 41.60 42.35 27.23
N ARG A 17 41.38 41.03 27.12
CA ARG A 17 42.31 39.90 27.35
C ARG A 17 41.71 38.66 26.65
N ARG A 18 42.42 38.03 25.69
CA ARG A 18 43.50 37.00 25.82
C ARG A 18 42.91 35.59 26.08
N ASP A 19 43.31 34.50 25.40
CA ASP A 19 44.43 34.23 24.46
C ASP A 19 44.07 33.17 23.36
N ALA A 20 44.96 32.96 22.37
CA ALA A 20 45.08 31.78 21.45
C ALA A 20 43.91 31.44 20.48
N ALA A 21 44.03 31.17 19.16
CA ALA A 21 45.14 31.00 18.18
C ALA A 21 46.08 29.80 18.45
N ILE A 22 46.31 28.78 17.61
CA ILE A 22 46.02 28.40 16.20
C ILE A 22 46.11 26.83 16.12
N PRO A 23 46.09 26.07 14.99
CA PRO A 23 45.46 26.20 13.66
C PRO A 23 44.62 24.95 13.22
N PHE A 24 43.99 25.03 12.04
CA PHE A 24 43.41 23.88 11.31
C PHE A 24 44.50 22.87 10.85
N ARG A 25 44.42 21.59 11.24
CA ARG A 25 44.97 20.42 10.49
C ARG A 25 44.56 19.07 11.13
N TYR A 26 44.69 17.98 10.35
CA TYR A 26 44.47 16.56 10.70
C TYR A 26 43.05 16.13 11.14
N VAL A 27 42.33 15.43 10.24
CA VAL A 27 41.97 14.00 10.39
C VAL A 27 41.91 13.37 8.98
N LEU A 28 42.91 12.56 8.59
CA LEU A 28 42.79 11.53 7.53
C LEU A 28 44.11 10.73 7.31
N GLN A 29 44.43 9.77 8.19
CA GLN A 29 45.26 8.59 7.82
C GLN A 29 45.34 7.55 8.96
N ARG A 30 44.77 6.35 8.77
CA ARG A 30 45.18 5.14 9.53
C ARG A 30 44.79 3.78 8.89
N VAL A 31 45.12 3.55 7.61
CA VAL A 31 45.11 2.18 7.02
C VAL A 31 46.27 2.04 6.03
N GLY A 32 46.96 0.88 6.06
CA GLY A 32 47.63 0.27 4.90
C GLY A 32 49.02 0.81 4.49
N ARG A 33 50.04 -0.05 4.57
CA ARG A 33 51.36 0.15 3.93
C ARG A 33 51.45 -0.66 2.63
N LEU A 34 52.17 -0.18 1.62
CA LEU A 34 53.08 -0.98 0.78
C LEU A 34 54.11 -0.06 0.05
N LYS A 35 55.12 -0.64 -0.61
CA LYS A 35 56.43 0.02 -0.92
C LYS A 35 56.65 0.38 -2.40
N SER A 36 57.57 1.35 -2.63
CA SER A 36 58.37 1.57 -3.87
C SER A 36 57.64 2.13 -5.11
N SER A 37 58.22 2.91 -6.03
CA SER A 37 59.60 3.43 -6.23
C SER A 37 59.62 4.84 -6.89
N ARG A 38 60.80 5.43 -7.12
CA ARG A 38 61.05 6.78 -7.71
C ARG A 38 60.97 6.84 -9.25
N ALA A 39 60.50 7.97 -9.79
CA ALA A 39 60.93 8.56 -11.08
C ALA A 39 60.62 10.09 -11.12
N ARG A 40 61.01 10.81 -12.20
CA ARG A 40 60.99 12.29 -12.30
C ARG A 40 59.89 12.86 -13.24
N THR A 41 59.65 14.16 -13.05
CA THR A 41 58.80 15.13 -13.79
C THR A 41 59.39 15.56 -15.16
N PRO A 42 58.74 16.44 -15.96
CA PRO A 42 57.30 16.71 -16.17
C PRO A 42 56.88 16.82 -17.67
N HIS A 43 55.57 16.84 -17.97
CA HIS A 43 54.97 17.85 -18.88
C HIS A 43 53.43 17.87 -18.75
N ALA A 44 52.77 18.90 -19.29
CA ALA A 44 51.34 19.16 -19.09
C ALA A 44 50.52 18.98 -20.38
N SER A 45 49.26 18.52 -20.25
CA SER A 45 48.09 19.18 -20.85
C SER A 45 46.73 18.54 -20.48
N ARG A 46 45.68 19.38 -20.44
CA ARG A 46 44.26 19.06 -20.71
C ARG A 46 43.61 17.87 -19.97
N PHE A 47 43.40 17.99 -18.66
CA PHE A 47 42.23 17.39 -18.00
C PHE A 47 40.97 18.24 -18.25
N LYS A 48 39.84 17.63 -18.63
CA LYS A 48 38.50 18.26 -18.57
C LYS A 48 37.39 17.25 -18.21
N ALA A 49 36.83 17.45 -17.02
CA ALA A 49 35.65 16.83 -16.39
C ALA A 49 35.17 17.82 -15.30
N ARG A 50 33.93 17.87 -14.79
CA ARG A 50 32.63 17.17 -14.97
C ARG A 50 31.53 18.12 -14.41
N TRP A 51 30.24 17.99 -14.78
CA TRP A 51 29.22 19.05 -14.55
C TRP A 51 27.76 18.54 -14.34
N THR A 52 26.82 19.39 -13.85
CA THR A 52 25.46 19.18 -13.22
C THR A 52 25.51 19.38 -11.68
N PRO A 53 24.41 19.63 -10.89
CA PRO A 53 22.93 19.69 -11.14
C PRO A 53 22.34 20.85 -11.98
N SER A 54 21.01 21.13 -12.09
CA SER A 54 19.79 20.78 -11.28
C SER A 54 18.99 19.52 -11.68
N LEU A 55 18.18 18.97 -10.76
CA LEU A 55 17.42 17.70 -10.88
C LEU A 55 15.95 17.84 -11.34
N ILE A 56 15.36 16.72 -11.79
CA ILE A 56 13.91 16.44 -11.90
C ILE A 56 13.15 17.35 -12.90
N ALA A 57 13.14 16.92 -14.18
CA ALA A 57 12.16 17.41 -15.17
C ALA A 57 11.43 16.22 -15.83
N VAL A 58 12.14 15.30 -16.50
CA VAL A 58 11.50 14.05 -17.02
C VAL A 58 10.96 13.16 -15.90
N ILE A 59 11.50 13.28 -14.69
CA ILE A 59 10.97 12.60 -13.50
C ILE A 59 9.62 13.21 -13.07
N ILE A 60 9.21 14.41 -13.50
CA ILE A 60 7.90 15.01 -13.15
C ILE A 60 6.71 14.19 -13.69
N LEU A 61 6.87 13.31 -14.67
CA LEU A 61 5.82 12.32 -15.02
C LEU A 61 5.79 11.06 -14.14
N PHE A 62 6.73 10.93 -13.22
CA PHE A 62 6.80 9.88 -12.20
C PHE A 62 6.69 10.42 -10.76
N THR A 63 7.05 11.70 -10.54
CA THR A 63 6.88 12.48 -9.31
C THR A 63 5.93 13.67 -9.51
N VAL A 64 4.98 13.50 -10.43
CA VAL A 64 3.55 13.69 -10.18
C VAL A 64 2.93 12.27 -10.23
N MET A 65 3.39 11.31 -9.43
CA MET A 65 3.00 11.15 -8.03
C MET A 65 3.16 12.43 -7.21
N PRO A 66 2.20 12.80 -6.34
CA PRO A 66 2.55 13.74 -5.27
C PRO A 66 3.73 13.17 -4.49
N ALA A 67 4.29 13.95 -3.57
CA ALA A 67 4.69 13.30 -2.33
C ALA A 67 3.41 12.70 -1.72
N SER A 68 3.08 11.46 -2.10
CA SER A 68 2.45 10.54 -1.15
C SER A 68 3.53 10.34 -0.10
N GLN A 69 3.54 11.30 0.83
CA GLN A 69 4.09 11.10 2.13
C GLN A 69 3.60 9.72 2.59
N ILE A 70 4.58 8.88 2.89
CA ILE A 70 4.44 7.82 3.86
C ILE A 70 4.20 8.60 5.16
N GLU A 71 2.91 8.92 5.42
CA GLU A 71 2.29 9.95 6.30
C GLU A 71 1.15 10.71 5.51
N THR A 72 -0.14 10.35 5.42
CA THR A 72 -0.95 9.24 5.97
C THR A 72 -2.44 9.30 5.50
N GLU A 73 -3.28 8.33 5.93
CA GLU A 73 -4.64 8.03 5.43
C GLU A 73 -5.38 7.10 6.50
N LEU A 74 -6.75 6.99 6.69
CA LEU A 74 -7.63 5.82 7.19
C LEU A 74 -9.18 6.10 7.43
N ALA A 75 -10.11 5.25 6.96
CA ALA A 75 -11.48 5.03 7.53
C ALA A 75 -12.69 6.03 7.45
N ASN A 76 -13.91 5.44 7.53
CA ASN A 76 -15.31 5.91 7.30
C ASN A 76 -16.09 6.19 8.65
N GLY A 77 -17.36 5.89 9.04
CA GLY A 77 -18.64 5.41 8.46
C GLY A 77 -19.65 6.53 8.06
N HIS A 78 -20.95 6.31 7.71
CA HIS A 78 -22.10 5.49 8.24
C HIS A 78 -22.79 6.11 9.50
N GLU A 79 -24.10 5.92 9.86
CA GLU A 79 -25.16 4.94 9.48
C GLU A 79 -26.64 5.34 9.85
N ALA A 80 -27.67 4.61 9.35
CA ALA A 80 -29.01 4.25 9.93
C ALA A 80 -30.04 5.32 10.45
N HIS A 81 -31.39 5.12 10.55
CA HIS A 81 -32.41 4.22 9.91
C HIS A 81 -33.89 4.67 10.23
N ALA A 82 -34.90 4.16 9.47
CA ALA A 82 -36.35 3.92 9.83
C ALA A 82 -37.36 5.13 9.93
N HIS A 83 -38.70 5.06 9.66
CA HIS A 83 -39.61 4.07 8.98
C HIS A 83 -41.06 4.63 8.63
N HIS A 84 -41.84 3.92 7.76
CA HIS A 84 -43.33 4.01 7.46
C HIS A 84 -43.91 5.26 6.71
N THR A 85 -45.06 5.28 5.98
CA THR A 85 -46.22 4.34 5.70
C THR A 85 -46.86 4.50 4.26
N HIS A 86 -47.97 3.81 3.91
CA HIS A 86 -48.69 3.74 2.60
C HIS A 86 -50.15 4.37 2.63
N PRO A 87 -51.11 4.27 1.64
CA PRO A 87 -51.19 3.72 0.26
C PRO A 87 -51.80 4.68 -0.86
N PRO A 88 -52.83 4.35 -1.70
CA PRO A 88 -52.80 3.85 -3.11
C PRO A 88 -53.53 4.77 -4.18
N PRO A 89 -54.07 4.30 -5.35
CA PRO A 89 -53.46 3.70 -6.56
C PRO A 89 -53.91 4.31 -7.94
N ALA A 90 -53.27 3.92 -9.06
CA ALA A 90 -53.87 3.95 -10.41
C ALA A 90 -53.23 2.91 -11.39
N ALA A 91 -54.00 2.41 -12.37
CA ALA A 91 -53.58 1.37 -13.35
C ALA A 91 -52.67 1.92 -14.48
N GLY A 92 -51.90 1.13 -15.25
CA GLY A 92 -51.66 -0.33 -15.23
C GLY A 92 -51.81 -0.97 -16.63
N ARG A 93 -50.77 -1.66 -17.16
CA ARG A 93 -50.86 -2.49 -18.39
C ARG A 93 -49.76 -3.55 -18.54
N LYS A 94 -50.19 -4.82 -18.48
CA LYS A 94 -49.61 -6.10 -18.97
C LYS A 94 -48.08 -6.23 -19.15
N ALA A 95 -47.47 -7.08 -18.31
CA ALA A 95 -46.10 -7.58 -18.48
C ALA A 95 -45.98 -8.71 -19.54
N LYS A 96 -44.77 -8.91 -20.06
CA LYS A 96 -44.29 -10.21 -20.61
C LYS A 96 -43.25 -10.76 -19.65
N GLY A 97 -43.50 -11.93 -19.06
CA GLY A 97 -42.51 -12.60 -18.21
C GLY A 97 -41.43 -13.32 -19.02
N LYS A 98 -40.24 -13.47 -18.45
CA LYS A 98 -39.28 -14.50 -18.85
C LYS A 98 -38.68 -15.14 -17.60
N MET A 99 -39.25 -16.32 -17.29
CA MET A 99 -38.88 -17.38 -16.34
C MET A 99 -37.73 -17.13 -15.34
N ALA A 100 -38.02 -17.39 -14.06
CA ALA A 100 -37.00 -17.74 -13.08
C ALA A 100 -36.41 -19.13 -13.38
N MET A 101 -35.22 -19.41 -12.85
CA MET A 101 -34.54 -20.70 -13.01
C MET A 101 -35.29 -21.80 -12.25
N ASP A 102 -35.51 -22.95 -12.90
CA ASP A 102 -36.30 -24.06 -12.33
C ASP A 102 -35.44 -24.92 -11.39
N SER A 103 -36.01 -25.36 -10.27
CA SER A 103 -35.38 -26.29 -9.32
C SER A 103 -34.97 -27.60 -9.99
N SER A 104 -35.72 -28.02 -11.02
CA SER A 104 -35.39 -29.16 -11.90
C SER A 104 -34.01 -29.04 -12.55
N GLU A 105 -33.59 -27.83 -12.94
CA GLU A 105 -32.32 -27.58 -13.62
C GLU A 105 -31.14 -27.63 -12.64
N ALA A 106 -31.33 -27.12 -11.42
CA ALA A 106 -30.35 -27.26 -10.34
C ALA A 106 -30.14 -28.73 -9.95
N SER A 107 -31.21 -29.51 -9.78
CA SER A 107 -31.13 -30.96 -9.52
C SER A 107 -30.45 -31.72 -10.65
N ARG A 108 -30.71 -31.37 -11.93
CA ARG A 108 -29.99 -31.97 -13.07
C ARG A 108 -28.50 -31.67 -13.08
N LEU A 109 -28.09 -30.45 -12.74
CA LEU A 109 -26.67 -30.10 -12.61
C LEU A 109 -26.00 -30.84 -11.43
N LEU A 110 -26.72 -31.02 -10.32
CA LEU A 110 -26.24 -31.83 -9.19
C LEU A 110 -26.08 -33.30 -9.59
N GLN A 111 -27.09 -33.89 -10.23
CA GLN A 111 -27.08 -35.28 -10.71
C GLN A 111 -25.95 -35.53 -11.71
N ALA A 112 -25.73 -34.62 -12.66
CA ALA A 112 -24.64 -34.69 -13.61
C ALA A 112 -23.26 -34.61 -12.93
N ARG A 113 -23.12 -33.81 -11.87
CA ARG A 113 -21.86 -33.70 -11.13
C ARG A 113 -21.59 -34.88 -10.21
N ILE A 114 -22.63 -35.49 -9.62
CA ILE A 114 -22.54 -36.77 -8.90
C ILE A 114 -22.09 -37.87 -9.86
N SER A 115 -22.78 -38.03 -11.00
CA SER A 115 -22.45 -39.04 -12.01
C SER A 115 -21.02 -38.88 -12.57
N GLN A 116 -20.52 -37.65 -12.69
CA GLN A 116 -19.13 -37.40 -13.05
C GLN A 116 -18.15 -37.85 -11.96
N LEU A 117 -18.41 -37.54 -10.69
CA LEU A 117 -17.57 -37.98 -9.56
C LEU A 117 -17.60 -39.51 -9.39
N GLU A 118 -18.72 -40.16 -9.71
CA GLU A 118 -18.83 -41.62 -9.75
C GLU A 118 -18.00 -42.24 -10.89
N GLN A 119 -17.93 -41.58 -12.06
CA GLN A 119 -17.04 -41.99 -13.16
C GLN A 119 -15.56 -41.77 -12.82
N ASP A 120 -15.21 -40.61 -12.24
CA ASP A 120 -13.84 -40.30 -11.81
C ASP A 120 -13.36 -41.34 -10.77
N ALA A 121 -14.19 -41.64 -9.75
CA ALA A 121 -13.89 -42.63 -8.71
C ALA A 121 -13.93 -44.11 -9.17
N ALA A 122 -14.64 -44.42 -10.27
CA ALA A 122 -14.53 -45.72 -10.92
C ALA A 122 -13.19 -45.86 -11.66
N GLY A 123 -12.76 -44.81 -12.36
CA GLY A 123 -11.46 -44.78 -13.05
C GLY A 123 -10.26 -44.88 -12.12
N GLU A 124 -10.35 -44.35 -10.89
CA GLU A 124 -9.32 -44.55 -9.86
C GLU A 124 -9.24 -46.02 -9.40
N LYS A 125 -10.39 -46.68 -9.19
CA LYS A 125 -10.43 -48.11 -8.78
C LYS A 125 -9.91 -49.06 -9.86
N ASP A 126 -10.22 -48.82 -11.13
CA ASP A 126 -9.68 -49.63 -12.23
C ASP A 126 -8.14 -49.48 -12.31
N GLN A 127 -7.61 -48.28 -12.04
CA GLN A 127 -6.16 -48.04 -11.95
C GLN A 127 -5.52 -48.74 -10.73
N GLU A 128 -6.14 -48.68 -9.54
CA GLU A 128 -5.66 -49.43 -8.37
C GLU A 128 -5.61 -50.94 -8.64
N ILE A 129 -6.65 -51.49 -9.28
CA ILE A 129 -6.72 -52.91 -9.64
C ILE A 129 -5.65 -53.29 -10.68
N GLU A 130 -5.35 -52.42 -11.65
CA GLU A 130 -4.28 -52.68 -12.62
C GLU A 130 -2.88 -52.59 -12.00
N ILE A 131 -2.64 -51.61 -11.12
CA ILE A 131 -1.41 -51.51 -10.31
C ILE A 131 -1.23 -52.76 -9.45
N GLU A 132 -2.28 -53.24 -8.77
CA GLU A 132 -2.20 -54.42 -7.92
C GLU A 132 -1.89 -55.71 -8.73
N ARG A 133 -2.44 -55.81 -9.96
CA ARG A 133 -2.12 -56.91 -10.90
C ARG A 133 -0.66 -56.87 -11.35
N GLU A 134 -0.14 -55.70 -11.73
CA GLU A 134 1.26 -55.55 -12.15
C GLU A 134 2.24 -55.81 -10.99
N VAL A 135 1.94 -55.33 -9.78
CA VAL A 135 2.73 -55.64 -8.58
C VAL A 135 2.72 -57.15 -8.27
N LYS A 136 1.57 -57.82 -8.40
CA LYS A 136 1.46 -59.29 -8.23
C LYS A 136 2.21 -60.08 -9.32
N ARG A 137 2.28 -59.56 -10.56
CA ARG A 137 3.11 -60.11 -11.65
C ARG A 137 4.61 -59.93 -11.33
N ALA A 138 5.05 -58.70 -11.09
CA ALA A 138 6.46 -58.37 -10.82
C ALA A 138 7.02 -59.14 -9.62
N ASN A 139 6.26 -59.27 -8.53
CA ASN A 139 6.66 -60.06 -7.36
C ASN A 139 6.80 -61.57 -7.67
N ARG A 140 5.93 -62.12 -8.53
CA ARG A 140 6.01 -63.53 -8.94
C ARG A 140 7.26 -63.79 -9.78
N ASP A 141 7.53 -62.91 -10.74
CA ASP A 141 8.68 -63.03 -11.65
C ASP A 141 10.00 -62.88 -10.87
N LEU A 142 10.05 -61.94 -9.91
CA LEU A 142 11.18 -61.77 -8.98
C LEU A 142 11.41 -63.02 -8.13
N LEU A 143 10.34 -63.60 -7.55
CA LEU A 143 10.44 -64.81 -6.73
C LEU A 143 10.94 -66.01 -7.56
N GLN A 144 10.48 -66.13 -8.81
CA GLN A 144 10.91 -67.18 -9.73
C GLN A 144 12.39 -67.06 -10.11
N GLN A 145 12.90 -65.84 -10.33
CA GLN A 145 14.33 -65.58 -10.57
C GLN A 145 15.17 -65.94 -9.34
N VAL A 146 14.82 -65.38 -8.18
CA VAL A 146 15.53 -65.56 -6.90
C VAL A 146 15.59 -67.04 -6.47
N SER A 147 14.55 -67.83 -6.77
CA SER A 147 14.46 -69.24 -6.38
C SER A 147 15.63 -70.14 -6.82
N LYS A 148 16.32 -69.79 -7.91
CA LYS A 148 17.39 -70.59 -8.53
C LYS A 148 18.81 -70.15 -8.18
N MET A 149 18.97 -69.04 -7.47
CA MET A 149 20.26 -68.44 -7.16
C MET A 149 20.79 -68.93 -5.80
N ASP A 150 22.09 -68.86 -5.54
CA ASP A 150 22.65 -69.10 -4.20
C ASP A 150 22.38 -67.92 -3.25
N VAL A 151 22.41 -68.16 -1.92
CA VAL A 151 22.05 -67.17 -0.88
C VAL A 151 22.80 -65.84 -1.04
N MET A 152 24.11 -65.87 -1.29
CA MET A 152 24.89 -64.63 -1.47
C MET A 152 24.46 -63.88 -2.75
N GLN A 153 24.27 -64.63 -3.84
CA GLN A 153 23.84 -64.10 -5.14
C GLN A 153 22.41 -63.52 -5.08
N ARG A 154 21.52 -64.08 -4.25
CA ARG A 154 20.18 -63.53 -3.99
C ARG A 154 20.27 -62.16 -3.35
N ILE A 155 21.16 -61.97 -2.36
CA ILE A 155 21.35 -60.71 -1.64
C ILE A 155 21.85 -59.63 -2.60
N ASP A 156 22.86 -59.91 -3.42
CA ASP A 156 23.37 -58.95 -4.42
C ASP A 156 22.32 -58.61 -5.47
N HIS A 157 21.60 -59.60 -6.00
CA HIS A 157 20.56 -59.38 -7.01
C HIS A 157 19.38 -58.57 -6.46
N LEU A 158 18.90 -58.87 -5.26
CA LEU A 158 17.83 -58.12 -4.60
C LEU A 158 18.28 -56.70 -4.22
N THR A 159 19.51 -56.53 -3.74
CA THR A 159 20.08 -55.21 -3.42
C THR A 159 20.16 -54.35 -4.67
N LYS A 160 20.75 -54.87 -5.75
CA LYS A 160 20.85 -54.17 -7.04
C LYS A 160 19.46 -53.85 -7.61
N ARG A 161 18.54 -54.83 -7.62
CA ARG A 161 17.19 -54.59 -8.17
C ARG A 161 16.40 -53.56 -7.35
N SER A 162 16.61 -53.50 -6.04
CA SER A 162 16.02 -52.49 -5.17
C SER A 162 16.59 -51.09 -5.43
N THR A 163 17.90 -50.95 -5.69
CA THR A 163 18.49 -49.65 -6.05
C THR A 163 18.07 -49.16 -7.43
N GLU A 164 17.93 -50.06 -8.41
CA GLU A 164 17.34 -49.76 -9.73
C GLU A 164 15.89 -49.25 -9.60
N LEU A 165 15.02 -49.99 -8.92
CA LEU A 165 13.61 -49.61 -8.73
C LEU A 165 13.46 -48.28 -7.97
N LEU A 166 14.32 -48.01 -6.98
CA LEU A 166 14.32 -46.75 -6.24
C LEU A 166 14.79 -45.57 -7.12
N ALA A 167 15.73 -45.79 -8.02
CA ALA A 167 16.19 -44.78 -8.99
C ALA A 167 15.10 -44.45 -10.04
N ASP A 168 14.42 -45.47 -10.57
CA ASP A 168 13.32 -45.29 -11.53
C ASP A 168 12.07 -44.70 -10.88
N MET A 169 11.72 -45.08 -9.64
CA MET A 169 10.65 -44.43 -8.88
C MET A 169 10.92 -42.93 -8.71
N ARG A 170 12.13 -42.56 -8.26
CA ARG A 170 12.58 -41.15 -8.18
C ARG A 170 12.63 -40.45 -9.54
N ARG A 171 12.65 -41.16 -10.67
CA ARG A 171 12.56 -40.59 -12.02
C ARG A 171 11.11 -40.35 -12.43
N LEU A 172 10.26 -41.36 -12.29
CA LEU A 172 8.83 -41.29 -12.56
C LEU A 172 8.16 -40.20 -11.71
N GLU A 173 8.55 -40.05 -10.44
CA GLU A 173 8.06 -38.97 -9.58
C GLU A 173 8.38 -37.58 -10.17
N ARG A 174 9.63 -37.34 -10.58
CA ARG A 174 10.05 -36.07 -11.21
C ARG A 174 9.33 -35.80 -12.53
N ASP A 175 9.09 -36.83 -13.34
CA ASP A 175 8.41 -36.68 -14.63
C ASP A 175 6.88 -36.53 -14.46
N ASN A 176 6.28 -37.17 -13.46
CA ASN A 176 4.90 -36.90 -13.02
C ASN A 176 4.75 -35.45 -12.51
N GLN A 177 5.66 -34.97 -11.65
CA GLN A 177 5.67 -33.57 -11.19
C GLN A 177 5.79 -32.55 -12.35
N LYS A 178 6.52 -32.87 -13.44
CA LYS A 178 6.54 -32.05 -14.67
C LYS A 178 5.19 -32.08 -15.40
N ASN A 179 4.61 -33.27 -15.57
CA ASN A 179 3.33 -33.44 -16.26
C ASN A 179 2.17 -32.76 -15.51
N LYS A 180 2.13 -32.85 -14.17
CA LYS A 180 1.18 -32.12 -13.32
C LYS A 180 1.29 -30.60 -13.53
N LYS A 181 2.52 -30.05 -13.43
CA LYS A 181 2.79 -28.62 -13.72
C LYS A 181 2.37 -28.21 -15.13
N ARG A 182 2.54 -29.09 -16.13
CA ARG A 182 2.09 -28.85 -17.51
C ARG A 182 0.56 -28.84 -17.62
N GLY A 183 -0.13 -29.73 -16.91
CA GLY A 183 -1.59 -29.73 -16.77
C GLY A 183 -2.10 -28.44 -16.13
N ASP A 184 -1.51 -28.03 -15.01
CA ASP A 184 -1.84 -26.78 -14.29
C ASP A 184 -1.71 -25.54 -15.19
N ILE A 185 -0.67 -25.50 -16.06
CA ILE A 185 -0.45 -24.43 -17.03
C ILE A 185 -1.53 -24.45 -18.13
N LEU A 186 -1.78 -25.60 -18.76
CA LEU A 186 -2.78 -25.73 -19.82
C LEU A 186 -4.20 -25.44 -19.33
N GLN A 187 -4.53 -25.79 -18.08
CA GLN A 187 -5.81 -25.45 -17.48
C GLN A 187 -5.95 -23.94 -17.25
N LYS A 188 -4.91 -23.27 -16.73
CA LYS A 188 -4.87 -21.82 -16.58
C LYS A 188 -4.99 -21.10 -17.92
N GLU A 189 -4.32 -21.60 -18.96
CA GLU A 189 -4.39 -21.07 -20.32
C GLU A 189 -5.81 -21.21 -20.91
N ARG A 190 -6.44 -22.38 -20.78
CA ARG A 190 -7.83 -22.62 -21.18
C ARG A 190 -8.80 -21.65 -20.49
N ASP A 191 -8.65 -21.47 -19.18
CA ASP A 191 -9.57 -20.67 -18.38
C ASP A 191 -9.33 -19.15 -18.58
N ALA A 192 -8.10 -18.74 -18.91
CA ALA A 192 -7.79 -17.41 -19.42
C ALA A 192 -8.44 -17.17 -20.80
N ASN A 193 -8.26 -18.08 -21.76
CA ASN A 193 -8.84 -17.98 -23.11
C ASN A 193 -10.37 -17.94 -23.08
N ARG A 194 -11.02 -18.73 -22.20
CA ARG A 194 -12.47 -18.66 -21.93
C ARG A 194 -12.88 -17.28 -21.41
N THR A 195 -12.06 -16.67 -20.57
CA THR A 195 -12.30 -15.33 -20.00
C THR A 195 -12.13 -14.23 -21.06
N GLU A 196 -11.15 -14.37 -21.96
CA GLU A 196 -10.97 -13.47 -23.11
C GLU A 196 -12.13 -13.56 -24.10
N LEU A 197 -12.60 -14.78 -24.41
CA LEU A 197 -13.76 -15.00 -25.27
C LEU A 197 -15.04 -14.35 -24.69
N SER A 198 -15.24 -14.44 -23.37
CA SER A 198 -16.34 -13.74 -22.69
C SER A 198 -16.23 -12.20 -22.83
N LYS A 199 -15.02 -11.64 -22.66
CA LYS A 199 -14.77 -10.20 -22.86
C LYS A 199 -15.03 -9.75 -24.30
N THR A 200 -14.58 -10.51 -25.31
CA THR A 200 -14.76 -10.13 -26.72
C THR A 200 -16.23 -10.20 -27.17
N VAL A 201 -17.00 -11.20 -26.70
CA VAL A 201 -18.46 -11.25 -26.90
C VAL A 201 -19.14 -10.03 -26.26
N GLY A 202 -18.83 -9.72 -25.00
CA GLY A 202 -19.39 -8.55 -24.32
C GLY A 202 -18.99 -7.19 -24.92
N LEU A 203 -17.86 -7.12 -25.63
CA LEU A 203 -17.48 -5.95 -26.45
C LEU A 203 -18.28 -5.88 -27.76
N LYS A 204 -18.52 -7.02 -28.43
CA LYS A 204 -19.34 -7.09 -29.64
C LYS A 204 -20.76 -6.60 -29.39
N GLU A 205 -21.40 -7.06 -28.30
CA GLU A 205 -22.76 -6.63 -27.92
C GLU A 205 -22.85 -5.12 -27.67
N LYS A 206 -21.84 -4.54 -27.00
CA LYS A 206 -21.76 -3.08 -26.78
C LYS A 206 -21.59 -2.31 -28.09
N LEU A 207 -20.78 -2.83 -29.02
CA LEU A 207 -20.59 -2.24 -30.34
C LEU A 207 -21.88 -2.29 -31.17
N GLU A 208 -22.56 -3.44 -31.21
CA GLU A 208 -23.86 -3.57 -31.89
C GLU A 208 -24.91 -2.62 -31.30
N LYS A 209 -24.94 -2.44 -29.97
CA LYS A 209 -25.83 -1.47 -29.32
C LYS A 209 -25.51 -0.03 -29.72
N LEU A 210 -24.23 0.36 -29.68
CA LEU A 210 -23.76 1.69 -30.09
C LEU A 210 -24.11 1.98 -31.57
N CYS A 211 -23.90 1.02 -32.48
CA CYS A 211 -24.29 1.19 -33.88
C CYS A 211 -25.81 1.42 -34.05
N ARG A 212 -26.64 0.69 -33.31
CA ARG A 212 -28.12 0.87 -33.32
C ARG A 212 -28.55 2.21 -32.71
N GLU A 213 -27.82 2.73 -31.72
CA GLU A 213 -28.10 4.04 -31.12
C GLU A 213 -27.66 5.18 -32.06
N LEU A 214 -26.44 5.12 -32.60
CA LEU A 214 -25.92 6.06 -33.59
C LEU A 214 -26.85 6.17 -34.83
N GLN A 215 -27.42 5.04 -35.28
CA GLN A 215 -28.33 5.03 -36.43
C GLN A 215 -29.72 5.60 -36.11
N ARG A 216 -30.17 5.58 -34.84
CA ARG A 216 -31.38 6.32 -34.42
C ARG A 216 -31.10 7.83 -34.40
N ASP A 217 -29.98 8.24 -33.82
CA ASP A 217 -29.67 9.67 -33.69
C ASP A 217 -29.33 10.32 -35.03
N ASN A 218 -28.71 9.59 -35.97
CA ASN A 218 -28.53 10.09 -37.33
C ASN A 218 -29.89 10.30 -38.05
N ASN A 219 -30.87 9.41 -37.84
CA ASN A 219 -32.24 9.60 -38.33
C ASN A 219 -32.97 10.77 -37.64
N ARG A 220 -32.75 10.99 -36.34
CA ARG A 220 -33.22 12.18 -35.61
C ARG A 220 -32.65 13.47 -36.21
N MET A 221 -31.33 13.57 -36.32
CA MET A 221 -30.62 14.73 -36.87
C MET A 221 -31.03 15.04 -38.31
N LYS A 222 -31.40 14.02 -39.10
CA LYS A 222 -31.94 14.17 -40.46
C LYS A 222 -33.33 14.82 -40.49
N ASN A 223 -34.20 14.48 -39.53
CA ASN A 223 -35.50 15.12 -39.40
C ASN A 223 -35.36 16.56 -38.87
N GLU A 224 -34.57 16.76 -37.82
CA GLU A 224 -34.34 18.08 -37.22
C GLU A 224 -33.72 19.07 -38.24
N ASN A 225 -32.82 18.61 -39.13
CA ASN A 225 -32.32 19.43 -40.26
C ASN A 225 -33.42 19.80 -41.26
N LYS A 226 -34.36 18.89 -41.55
CA LYS A 226 -35.47 19.16 -42.48
C LYS A 226 -36.39 20.25 -41.92
N ASP A 227 -36.69 20.19 -40.63
CA ASP A 227 -37.55 21.15 -39.95
C ASP A 227 -36.86 22.52 -39.79
N LEU A 228 -35.55 22.55 -39.51
CA LEU A 228 -34.75 23.77 -39.57
C LEU A 228 -34.72 24.39 -40.97
N GLN A 229 -34.61 23.58 -42.03
CA GLN A 229 -34.60 24.07 -43.42
C GLN A 229 -35.96 24.67 -43.85
N THR A 230 -37.09 24.12 -43.39
CA THR A 230 -38.41 24.73 -43.65
C THR A 230 -38.59 26.02 -42.84
N THR A 231 -38.13 26.05 -41.59
CA THR A 231 -38.14 27.26 -40.74
C THR A 231 -37.29 28.38 -41.34
N GLN A 232 -36.10 28.07 -41.85
CA GLN A 232 -35.22 29.05 -42.49
C GLN A 232 -35.84 29.62 -43.78
N LYS A 233 -36.49 28.79 -44.60
CA LYS A 233 -37.24 29.26 -45.78
C LYS A 233 -38.40 30.20 -45.39
N ARG A 234 -39.19 29.83 -44.38
CA ARG A 234 -40.28 30.67 -43.84
C ARG A 234 -39.77 32.03 -43.36
N ASN A 235 -38.65 32.03 -42.64
CA ASN A 235 -38.05 33.27 -42.12
C ASN A 235 -37.47 34.14 -43.24
N GLY A 236 -36.89 33.56 -44.30
CA GLY A 236 -36.42 34.29 -45.48
C GLY A 236 -37.53 35.08 -46.16
N MET A 237 -38.63 34.40 -46.54
CA MET A 237 -39.79 35.05 -47.16
C MET A 237 -40.37 36.18 -46.28
N ALA A 238 -40.40 35.99 -44.96
CA ALA A 238 -40.86 37.00 -43.99
C ALA A 238 -39.85 38.14 -43.72
N TRP A 239 -38.67 38.13 -44.36
CA TRP A 239 -37.74 39.27 -44.44
C TRP A 239 -37.82 39.95 -45.82
N ASP A 240 -37.94 39.16 -46.90
CA ASP A 240 -38.09 39.68 -48.27
C ASP A 240 -39.34 40.58 -48.39
N GLU A 241 -40.47 40.15 -47.81
CA GLU A 241 -41.72 40.92 -47.73
C GLU A 241 -41.56 42.26 -46.97
N LYS A 242 -40.73 42.28 -45.91
CA LYS A 242 -40.41 43.51 -45.17
C LYS A 242 -39.50 44.45 -45.95
N TYR A 243 -38.55 43.91 -46.70
CA TYR A 243 -37.70 44.71 -47.59
C TYR A 243 -38.52 45.36 -48.71
N ALA A 244 -39.44 44.61 -49.33
CA ALA A 244 -40.37 45.16 -50.31
C ALA A 244 -41.23 46.31 -49.72
N SER A 245 -41.78 46.12 -48.52
CA SER A 245 -42.54 47.16 -47.80
C SER A 245 -41.70 48.40 -47.44
N LEU A 246 -40.42 48.23 -47.14
CA LEU A 246 -39.49 49.33 -46.84
C LEU A 246 -39.13 50.12 -48.11
N LEU A 247 -38.88 49.43 -49.23
CA LEU A 247 -38.56 50.05 -50.51
C LEU A 247 -39.72 50.90 -51.03
N ALA A 248 -40.96 50.39 -51.00
CA ALA A 248 -42.14 51.16 -51.41
C ALA A 248 -42.35 52.45 -50.58
N LYS A 249 -41.92 52.47 -49.30
CA LYS A 249 -41.94 53.69 -48.47
C LYS A 249 -40.83 54.67 -48.84
N LEU A 250 -39.63 54.18 -49.16
CA LEU A 250 -38.52 55.02 -49.62
C LEU A 250 -38.82 55.66 -50.98
N GLU A 251 -39.52 54.94 -51.86
CA GLU A 251 -39.96 55.41 -53.18
C GLU A 251 -40.95 56.58 -53.03
N GLY A 252 -41.96 56.47 -52.16
CA GLY A 252 -42.88 57.58 -51.85
C GLY A 252 -42.20 58.80 -51.20
N TYR A 253 -41.19 58.59 -50.34
CA TYR A 253 -40.36 59.69 -49.82
C TYR A 253 -39.46 60.35 -50.89
N GLN A 254 -39.23 59.69 -52.02
CA GLN A 254 -38.49 60.25 -53.14
C GLN A 254 -39.40 61.14 -54.00
N GLU A 255 -40.63 60.70 -54.29
CA GLU A 255 -41.64 61.50 -55.01
C GLU A 255 -41.99 62.81 -54.27
N GLU A 256 -42.12 62.75 -52.94
CA GLU A 256 -42.35 63.93 -52.08
C GLU A 256 -41.18 64.94 -52.13
N LYS A 257 -39.98 64.48 -52.47
CA LYS A 257 -38.75 65.29 -52.51
C LYS A 257 -38.50 65.93 -53.87
N ASP A 258 -38.94 65.31 -54.96
CA ASP A 258 -38.73 65.79 -56.33
C ASP A 258 -39.75 66.87 -56.77
N THR A 259 -40.78 67.17 -55.95
CA THR A 259 -41.77 68.24 -56.23
C THR A 259 -41.88 69.31 -55.12
N PRO A 260 -40.81 70.07 -54.81
CA PRO A 260 -40.78 71.03 -53.71
C PRO A 260 -41.74 72.22 -53.92
N ARG A 261 -42.82 72.29 -53.12
CA ARG A 261 -43.67 73.49 -53.05
C ARG A 261 -42.96 74.61 -52.30
N LYS A 262 -42.80 75.75 -52.98
CA LYS A 262 -42.02 76.90 -52.53
C LYS A 262 -42.75 77.68 -51.43
N GLN A 263 -42.25 77.62 -50.20
CA GLN A 263 -42.58 78.56 -49.13
C GLN A 263 -41.33 79.38 -48.78
N VAL A 264 -41.47 80.69 -48.71
CA VAL A 264 -40.36 81.63 -48.47
C VAL A 264 -40.18 81.81 -46.96
N VAL A 265 -38.92 81.84 -46.52
CA VAL A 265 -38.54 82.09 -45.12
C VAL A 265 -38.80 83.54 -44.77
N ASP A 266 -39.37 83.79 -43.59
CA ASP A 266 -39.16 85.03 -42.85
C ASP A 266 -38.74 84.66 -41.42
N MET A 267 -37.63 85.23 -40.95
CA MET A 267 -36.77 84.58 -39.95
C MET A 267 -36.79 85.32 -38.61
N GLU A 268 -37.92 85.27 -37.92
CA GLU A 268 -38.09 85.83 -36.57
C GLU A 268 -37.89 84.79 -35.44
N VAL A 269 -37.81 85.27 -34.20
CA VAL A 269 -37.41 84.52 -32.99
C VAL A 269 -38.24 83.24 -32.74
N ASP A 270 -39.47 83.19 -33.26
CA ASP A 270 -40.36 82.03 -33.20
C ASP A 270 -39.78 80.78 -33.89
N GLU A 271 -38.97 80.92 -34.94
CA GLU A 271 -38.32 79.77 -35.59
C GLU A 271 -37.25 79.15 -34.68
N LEU A 272 -36.52 79.95 -33.92
CA LEU A 272 -35.53 79.48 -32.94
C LEU A 272 -36.22 78.74 -31.77
N PHE A 273 -37.40 79.18 -31.36
CA PHE A 273 -38.26 78.46 -30.42
C PHE A 273 -38.81 77.16 -31.02
N ARG A 274 -39.29 77.17 -32.27
CA ARG A 274 -39.74 75.97 -32.99
C ARG A 274 -38.65 74.94 -33.14
N VAL A 275 -37.44 75.32 -33.54
CA VAL A 275 -36.29 74.40 -33.66
C VAL A 275 -35.92 73.81 -32.30
N ARG A 276 -35.96 74.61 -31.22
CA ARG A 276 -35.73 74.10 -29.86
C ARG A 276 -36.81 73.12 -29.41
N PHE A 277 -38.10 73.46 -29.53
CA PHE A 277 -39.20 72.56 -29.20
C PHE A 277 -39.20 71.30 -30.06
N LYS A 278 -38.95 71.41 -31.37
CA LYS A 278 -38.83 70.26 -32.27
C LYS A 278 -37.68 69.35 -31.85
N SER A 279 -36.50 69.90 -31.54
CA SER A 279 -35.37 69.09 -31.03
C SER A 279 -35.67 68.43 -29.68
N LEU A 280 -36.54 69.02 -28.85
CA LEU A 280 -36.94 68.47 -27.56
C LEU A 280 -38.00 67.35 -27.72
N ILE A 281 -38.90 67.49 -28.70
CA ILE A 281 -39.84 66.44 -29.13
C ILE A 281 -39.05 65.27 -29.76
N GLU A 282 -38.16 65.54 -30.71
CA GLU A 282 -37.27 64.54 -31.34
C GLU A 282 -36.41 63.82 -30.28
N GLN A 283 -35.94 64.51 -29.24
CA GLN A 283 -35.26 63.88 -28.09
C GLN A 283 -36.20 63.05 -27.21
N TYR A 284 -37.45 63.45 -27.03
CA TYR A 284 -38.46 62.65 -26.33
C TYR A 284 -38.79 61.37 -27.11
N GLU A 285 -39.01 61.46 -28.42
CA GLU A 285 -39.27 60.34 -29.32
C GLU A 285 -38.07 59.39 -29.40
N LEU A 286 -36.83 59.91 -29.54
CA LEU A 286 -35.61 59.11 -29.47
C LEU A 286 -35.47 58.38 -28.13
N ARG A 287 -35.84 59.01 -27.02
CA ARG A 287 -35.81 58.40 -25.69
C ARG A 287 -36.91 57.34 -25.53
N GLU A 288 -38.09 57.55 -26.08
CA GLU A 288 -39.19 56.57 -26.07
C GLU A 288 -38.87 55.35 -26.95
N LEU A 289 -38.32 55.57 -28.15
CA LEU A 289 -37.77 54.53 -29.00
C LEU A 289 -36.64 53.74 -28.31
N HIS A 290 -35.78 54.43 -27.55
CA HIS A 290 -34.75 53.81 -26.72
C HIS A 290 -35.36 52.98 -25.57
N PHE A 291 -36.41 53.47 -24.89
CA PHE A 291 -37.14 52.70 -23.88
C PHE A 291 -37.81 51.44 -24.47
N HIS A 292 -38.43 51.51 -25.64
CA HIS A 292 -38.95 50.32 -26.34
C HIS A 292 -37.84 49.35 -26.75
N SER A 293 -36.69 49.84 -27.20
CA SER A 293 -35.51 49.01 -27.47
C SER A 293 -35.01 48.29 -26.21
N LEU A 294 -34.90 49.03 -25.10
CA LEU A 294 -34.49 48.51 -23.79
C LEU A 294 -35.46 47.45 -23.24
N MET A 295 -36.78 47.72 -23.30
CA MET A 295 -37.81 46.78 -22.88
C MET A 295 -37.74 45.47 -23.68
N ARG A 296 -37.56 45.57 -25.00
CA ARG A 296 -37.41 44.39 -25.87
C ARG A 296 -36.14 43.60 -25.56
N THR A 297 -35.05 44.27 -25.18
CA THR A 297 -33.83 43.60 -24.69
C THR A 297 -34.09 42.88 -23.36
N LYS A 298 -34.82 43.49 -22.43
CA LYS A 298 -35.17 42.87 -21.13
C LYS A 298 -36.12 41.68 -21.28
N GLU A 299 -37.08 41.75 -22.19
CA GLU A 299 -37.97 40.64 -22.52
C GLU A 299 -37.18 39.42 -23.08
N LEU A 300 -36.20 39.67 -23.96
CA LEU A 300 -35.31 38.63 -24.48
C LEU A 300 -34.35 38.06 -23.41
N GLU A 301 -33.85 38.88 -22.49
CA GLU A 301 -33.09 38.41 -21.32
C GLU A 301 -33.94 37.46 -20.46
N VAL A 302 -35.18 37.83 -20.13
CA VAL A 302 -36.11 37.00 -19.34
C VAL A 302 -36.40 35.67 -20.05
N GLN A 303 -36.68 35.68 -21.36
CA GLN A 303 -36.88 34.45 -22.13
C GLN A 303 -35.63 33.55 -22.14
N TYR A 304 -34.43 34.13 -22.31
CA TYR A 304 -33.17 33.39 -22.23
C TYR A 304 -32.96 32.75 -20.84
N HIS A 305 -33.22 33.49 -19.76
CA HIS A 305 -33.12 32.96 -18.40
C HIS A 305 -34.12 31.83 -18.13
N LEU A 306 -35.35 31.93 -18.64
CA LEU A 306 -36.37 30.89 -18.53
C LEU A 306 -35.95 29.60 -19.25
N SER A 307 -35.53 29.69 -20.52
CA SER A 307 -35.05 28.51 -21.26
C SER A 307 -33.77 27.91 -20.68
N ARG A 308 -32.90 28.71 -20.05
CA ARG A 308 -31.74 28.20 -19.29
C ARG A 308 -32.20 27.41 -18.06
N TYR A 309 -33.17 27.92 -17.31
CA TYR A 309 -33.73 27.23 -16.14
C TYR A 309 -34.39 25.90 -16.50
N GLU A 310 -35.20 25.85 -17.58
CA GLU A 310 -35.80 24.60 -18.07
C GLU A 310 -34.74 23.57 -18.47
N ARG A 311 -33.63 24.01 -19.08
CA ARG A 311 -32.50 23.14 -19.44
C ARG A 311 -31.84 22.55 -18.20
N GLU A 312 -31.58 23.34 -17.17
CA GLU A 312 -30.96 22.82 -15.93
C GLU A 312 -31.91 21.89 -15.15
N LYS A 313 -33.21 22.22 -15.08
CA LYS A 313 -34.22 21.31 -14.52
C LYS A 313 -34.18 19.95 -15.21
N LYS A 314 -34.14 19.94 -16.55
CA LYS A 314 -34.06 18.72 -17.35
C LYS A 314 -32.74 17.96 -17.15
N ASN A 315 -31.62 18.66 -17.01
CA ASN A 315 -30.33 18.04 -16.65
C ASN A 315 -30.47 17.29 -15.31
N ALA A 316 -30.90 17.98 -14.26
CA ALA A 316 -31.08 17.43 -12.91
C ALA A 316 -32.05 16.23 -12.86
N GLU A 317 -33.14 16.28 -13.64
CA GLU A 317 -34.06 15.13 -13.80
C GLU A 317 -33.34 13.91 -14.42
N THR A 318 -32.50 14.10 -15.45
CA THR A 318 -31.73 12.98 -16.01
C THR A 318 -30.68 12.44 -15.06
N GLU A 319 -30.06 13.27 -14.22
CA GLU A 319 -29.08 12.83 -13.21
C GLU A 319 -29.75 12.10 -12.06
N SER A 320 -30.89 12.58 -11.57
CA SER A 320 -31.74 11.86 -10.61
C SER A 320 -32.15 10.47 -11.13
N ASN A 321 -32.48 10.37 -12.43
CA ASN A 321 -32.78 9.08 -13.07
C ASN A 321 -31.55 8.15 -13.16
N LYS A 322 -30.36 8.67 -13.49
CA LYS A 322 -29.10 7.90 -13.48
C LYS A 322 -28.75 7.40 -12.08
N ALA A 323 -28.85 8.28 -11.06
CA ALA A 323 -28.57 7.96 -9.67
C ALA A 323 -29.47 6.82 -9.16
N ARG A 324 -30.80 6.89 -9.42
CA ARG A 324 -31.73 5.81 -9.08
C ARG A 324 -31.42 4.48 -9.78
N HIS A 325 -30.94 4.50 -11.03
CA HIS A 325 -30.52 3.28 -11.73
C HIS A 325 -29.25 2.66 -11.11
N LEU A 326 -28.25 3.49 -10.81
CA LEU A 326 -27.02 3.04 -10.13
C LEU A 326 -27.31 2.51 -8.72
N GLN A 327 -28.21 3.14 -7.98
CA GLN A 327 -28.62 2.69 -6.64
C GLN A 327 -29.28 1.30 -6.67
N LEU A 328 -30.14 1.03 -7.65
CA LEU A 328 -30.71 -0.31 -7.88
C LEU A 328 -29.63 -1.34 -8.26
N GLN A 329 -28.64 -0.95 -9.06
CA GLN A 329 -27.53 -1.83 -9.45
C GLN A 329 -26.63 -2.17 -8.25
N VAL A 330 -26.29 -1.19 -7.41
CA VAL A 330 -25.53 -1.40 -6.16
C VAL A 330 -26.32 -2.32 -5.22
N GLN A 331 -27.62 -2.09 -5.03
CA GLN A 331 -28.46 -2.94 -4.18
C GLN A 331 -28.55 -4.40 -4.68
N ALA A 332 -28.51 -4.62 -6.00
CA ALA A 332 -28.41 -5.96 -6.57
C ALA A 332 -27.04 -6.61 -6.27
N PHE A 333 -25.94 -5.87 -6.44
CA PHE A 333 -24.59 -6.39 -6.12
C PHE A 333 -24.42 -6.71 -4.63
N THR A 334 -24.90 -5.85 -3.72
CA THR A 334 -24.86 -6.13 -2.27
C THR A 334 -25.59 -7.43 -1.92
N LYS A 335 -26.76 -7.70 -2.54
CA LYS A 335 -27.47 -8.98 -2.33
C LYS A 335 -26.65 -10.19 -2.80
N THR A 336 -25.99 -10.10 -3.95
CA THR A 336 -25.10 -11.18 -4.43
C THR A 336 -23.85 -11.32 -3.57
N GLU A 337 -23.35 -10.24 -2.96
CA GLU A 337 -22.23 -10.28 -2.02
C GLU A 337 -22.61 -10.99 -0.72
N THR A 338 -23.78 -10.68 -0.14
CA THR A 338 -24.28 -11.37 1.06
C THR A 338 -24.42 -12.88 0.82
N GLU A 339 -24.96 -13.27 -0.33
CA GLU A 339 -25.10 -14.68 -0.70
C GLU A 339 -23.74 -15.39 -0.84
N LEU A 340 -22.77 -14.76 -1.51
CA LEU A 340 -21.41 -15.30 -1.63
C LEU A 340 -20.66 -15.35 -0.29
N ARG A 341 -20.89 -14.40 0.62
CA ARG A 341 -20.37 -14.43 2.01
C ARG A 341 -20.98 -15.60 2.80
N ASN A 342 -22.29 -15.84 2.68
CA ASN A 342 -22.94 -16.99 3.32
C ASN A 342 -22.36 -18.32 2.82
N GLN A 343 -22.18 -18.46 1.49
CA GLN A 343 -21.56 -19.65 0.90
C GLN A 343 -20.10 -19.82 1.34
N LEU A 344 -19.32 -18.74 1.43
CA LEU A 344 -17.95 -18.78 1.94
C LEU A 344 -17.87 -19.26 3.40
N ASN A 345 -18.75 -18.79 4.28
CA ASN A 345 -18.81 -19.24 5.67
C ASN A 345 -19.05 -20.76 5.76
N VAL A 346 -19.96 -21.31 4.95
CA VAL A 346 -20.21 -22.77 4.88
C VAL A 346 -18.97 -23.55 4.40
N TYR A 347 -18.08 -22.96 3.60
CA TYR A 347 -16.80 -23.57 3.27
C TYR A 347 -15.76 -23.43 4.40
N VAL A 348 -15.75 -22.32 5.14
CA VAL A 348 -14.88 -22.13 6.31
C VAL A 348 -15.24 -23.13 7.41
N ASP A 349 -16.53 -23.32 7.71
CA ASP A 349 -16.99 -24.30 8.71
C ASP A 349 -16.59 -25.74 8.33
N LYS A 350 -16.70 -26.09 7.04
CA LYS A 350 -16.22 -27.38 6.51
C LYS A 350 -14.70 -27.52 6.58
N PHE A 351 -13.96 -26.46 6.32
CA PHE A 351 -12.49 -26.48 6.41
C PHE A 351 -12.04 -26.67 7.86
N LYS A 352 -12.70 -26.00 8.80
CA LYS A 352 -12.50 -26.20 10.23
C LYS A 352 -12.83 -27.62 10.67
N GLN A 353 -13.90 -28.23 10.15
CA GLN A 353 -14.20 -29.64 10.42
C GLN A 353 -13.12 -30.61 9.91
N VAL A 354 -12.47 -30.29 8.78
CA VAL A 354 -11.28 -31.03 8.29
C VAL A 354 -10.07 -30.80 9.19
N GLU A 355 -9.84 -29.57 9.65
CA GLU A 355 -8.76 -29.23 10.58
C GLU A 355 -8.94 -29.94 11.95
N ASP A 356 -10.14 -29.90 12.52
CA ASP A 356 -10.50 -30.61 13.75
C ASP A 356 -10.29 -32.12 13.61
N THR A 357 -10.72 -32.74 12.49
CA THR A 357 -10.49 -34.19 12.27
C THR A 357 -9.01 -34.53 12.03
N LEU A 358 -8.26 -33.65 11.36
CA LEU A 358 -6.81 -33.82 11.19
C LEU A 358 -6.08 -33.76 12.53
N ASN A 359 -6.38 -32.76 13.37
CA ASN A 359 -5.79 -32.61 14.70
C ASN A 359 -6.11 -33.82 15.61
N ASN A 360 -7.38 -34.26 15.66
CA ASN A 360 -7.76 -35.49 16.37
C ASN A 360 -7.01 -36.74 15.87
N SER A 361 -6.75 -36.85 14.55
CA SER A 361 -5.94 -37.95 14.01
C SER A 361 -4.46 -37.85 14.39
N ASN A 362 -3.93 -36.63 14.50
CA ASN A 362 -2.53 -36.36 14.83
C ASN A 362 -2.25 -36.66 16.32
N ASP A 363 -3.18 -36.30 17.21
CA ASP A 363 -3.14 -36.68 18.63
C ASP A 363 -3.22 -38.21 18.81
N LEU A 364 -4.01 -38.90 17.98
CA LEU A 364 -4.07 -40.37 17.94
C LEU A 364 -2.75 -41.00 17.46
N PHE A 365 -2.05 -40.39 16.49
CA PHE A 365 -0.71 -40.83 16.10
C PHE A 365 0.33 -40.59 17.21
N LEU A 366 0.20 -39.48 17.97
CA LEU A 366 1.07 -39.20 19.11
C LEU A 366 0.84 -40.17 20.27
N SER A 367 -0.41 -40.57 20.56
CA SER A 367 -0.70 -41.57 21.58
C SER A 367 -0.20 -42.96 21.17
N PHE A 368 -0.47 -43.41 19.93
CA PHE A 368 0.08 -44.67 19.40
C PHE A 368 1.61 -44.70 19.46
N ARG A 369 2.28 -43.60 19.07
CA ARG A 369 3.74 -43.52 19.15
C ARG A 369 4.24 -43.69 20.60
N LYS A 370 3.59 -43.01 21.55
CA LYS A 370 3.94 -43.10 22.97
C LYS A 370 3.74 -44.52 23.51
N GLU A 371 2.63 -45.16 23.18
CA GLU A 371 2.37 -46.57 23.54
C GLU A 371 3.38 -47.53 22.92
N MET A 372 3.78 -47.34 21.66
CA MET A 372 4.83 -48.14 21.02
C MET A 372 6.20 -47.95 21.69
N GLU A 373 6.56 -46.72 22.06
CA GLU A 373 7.81 -46.45 22.80
C GLU A 373 7.78 -47.07 24.20
N ASP A 374 6.66 -46.98 24.93
CA ASP A 374 6.52 -47.56 26.27
C ASP A 374 6.42 -49.10 26.23
N MET A 375 5.81 -49.69 25.21
CA MET A 375 5.89 -51.14 24.93
C MET A 375 7.31 -51.59 24.60
N SER A 376 8.08 -50.81 23.83
CA SER A 376 9.50 -51.11 23.56
C SER A 376 10.34 -51.05 24.84
N LYS A 377 10.13 -50.04 25.69
CA LYS A 377 10.76 -49.93 27.03
C LYS A 377 10.38 -51.12 27.93
N LYS A 378 9.12 -51.55 27.90
CA LYS A 378 8.64 -52.73 28.65
C LYS A 378 9.27 -54.03 28.15
N GLY A 379 9.38 -54.23 26.84
CA GLY A 379 10.08 -55.37 26.23
C GLY A 379 11.52 -55.48 26.72
N LYS A 380 12.29 -54.38 26.63
CA LYS A 380 13.69 -54.32 27.11
C LYS A 380 13.87 -54.51 28.62
N ARG A 381 12.83 -54.29 29.44
CA ARG A 381 12.85 -54.63 30.87
C ARG A 381 12.63 -56.13 31.08
N LEU A 382 11.59 -56.69 30.46
CA LEU A 382 11.27 -58.13 30.55
C LEU A 382 12.41 -59.00 30.00
N GLU A 383 13.10 -58.54 28.95
CA GLU A 383 14.29 -59.19 28.39
C GLU A 383 15.43 -59.27 29.42
N LYS A 384 15.76 -58.15 30.10
CA LYS A 384 16.76 -58.11 31.18
C LYS A 384 16.36 -58.93 32.41
N GLU A 385 15.08 -58.92 32.77
CA GLU A 385 14.55 -59.74 33.88
C GLU A 385 14.64 -61.24 33.55
N ASN A 386 14.36 -61.64 32.30
CA ASN A 386 14.48 -63.02 31.84
C ASN A 386 15.95 -63.50 31.82
N ASP A 387 16.88 -62.68 31.35
CA ASP A 387 18.32 -62.97 31.44
C ASP A 387 18.81 -63.08 32.90
N ALA A 388 18.30 -62.23 33.81
CA ALA A 388 18.62 -62.32 35.23
C ALA A 388 18.08 -63.62 35.86
N LEU A 389 16.82 -63.99 35.57
CA LEU A 389 16.22 -65.24 36.01
C LEU A 389 16.95 -66.46 35.44
N LYS A 390 17.43 -66.39 34.19
CA LYS A 390 18.25 -67.44 33.57
C LYS A 390 19.59 -67.61 34.30
N ARG A 391 20.32 -66.52 34.56
CA ARG A 391 21.55 -66.55 35.38
C ARG A 391 21.32 -67.07 36.80
N GLN A 392 20.16 -66.76 37.40
CA GLN A 392 19.78 -67.28 38.72
C GLN A 392 19.46 -68.79 38.68
N LYS A 393 18.79 -69.26 37.62
CA LYS A 393 18.57 -70.70 37.35
C LYS A 393 19.89 -71.45 37.17
N ASP A 394 20.81 -70.90 36.38
CA ASP A 394 22.09 -71.55 36.08
C ASP A 394 22.98 -71.61 37.34
N THR A 395 23.00 -70.52 38.14
CA THR A 395 23.64 -70.49 39.47
C THR A 395 23.03 -71.50 40.45
N THR A 396 21.70 -71.62 40.49
CA THR A 396 21.04 -72.58 41.39
C THR A 396 21.22 -74.02 40.95
N ALA A 397 21.28 -74.30 39.64
CA ALA A 397 21.65 -75.61 39.12
C ALA A 397 23.08 -76.01 39.51
N ALA A 398 24.05 -75.09 39.39
CA ALA A 398 25.44 -75.32 39.83
C ALA A 398 25.53 -75.63 41.33
N ASN A 399 24.81 -74.88 42.17
CA ASN A 399 24.75 -75.15 43.62
C ASN A 399 24.12 -76.51 43.94
N ILE A 400 23.10 -76.95 43.19
CA ILE A 400 22.48 -78.27 43.37
C ILE A 400 23.46 -79.40 42.99
N ILE A 401 24.25 -79.22 41.92
CA ILE A 401 25.30 -80.16 41.53
C ILE A 401 26.35 -80.27 42.65
N ARG A 402 26.87 -79.15 43.15
CA ARG A 402 27.87 -79.15 44.22
C ARG A 402 27.36 -79.80 45.52
N MET A 403 26.11 -79.54 45.92
CA MET A 403 25.49 -80.23 47.05
C MET A 403 25.28 -81.74 46.82
N ALA A 404 25.09 -82.19 45.58
CA ALA A 404 25.01 -83.60 45.24
C ALA A 404 26.38 -84.28 45.30
N GLU A 405 27.45 -83.60 44.87
CA GLU A 405 28.85 -84.04 44.98
C GLU A 405 29.30 -84.12 46.44
N GLU A 406 29.09 -83.06 47.22
CA GLU A 406 29.31 -83.04 48.68
C GLU A 406 28.60 -84.22 49.37
N ARG A 407 27.35 -84.53 48.96
CA ARG A 407 26.59 -85.67 49.49
C ARG A 407 27.15 -87.03 49.05
N GLN A 408 27.69 -87.16 47.83
CA GLN A 408 28.37 -88.40 47.41
C GLN A 408 29.64 -88.64 48.23
N ASP A 409 30.44 -87.61 48.49
CA ASP A 409 31.65 -87.75 49.30
C ASP A 409 31.36 -88.03 50.77
N TRP A 410 30.30 -87.46 51.34
CA TRP A 410 29.83 -87.89 52.66
C TRP A 410 29.36 -89.35 52.67
N LYS A 411 28.72 -89.84 51.61
CA LYS A 411 28.33 -91.25 51.49
C LYS A 411 29.54 -92.18 51.35
N ARG A 412 30.55 -91.82 50.54
CA ARG A 412 31.83 -92.52 50.43
C ARG A 412 32.55 -92.60 51.78
N LYS A 413 32.59 -91.49 52.53
CA LYS A 413 33.16 -91.42 53.89
C LYS A 413 32.39 -92.30 54.90
N LEU A 414 31.06 -92.36 54.80
CA LEU A 414 30.22 -93.24 55.63
C LEU A 414 30.48 -94.72 55.32
N GLU A 415 30.44 -95.13 54.05
CA GLU A 415 30.70 -96.51 53.64
C GLU A 415 32.13 -96.96 54.00
N ALA A 416 33.11 -96.05 53.95
CA ALA A 416 34.48 -96.31 54.40
C ALA A 416 34.60 -96.41 55.93
N ALA A 417 33.72 -95.77 56.70
CA ALA A 417 33.64 -95.92 58.15
C ALA A 417 32.92 -97.21 58.54
N GLU A 418 31.81 -97.56 57.88
CA GLU A 418 31.07 -98.82 58.05
C GLU A 418 31.97 -100.03 57.78
N LYS A 419 32.71 -100.04 56.66
CA LYS A 419 33.70 -101.11 56.38
C LYS A 419 34.79 -101.21 57.44
N LYS A 420 35.17 -100.10 58.11
CA LYS A 420 36.14 -100.12 59.23
C LYS A 420 35.51 -100.72 60.49
N THR A 421 34.25 -100.41 60.80
CA THR A 421 33.55 -101.01 61.96
C THR A 421 33.21 -102.47 61.74
N GLU A 422 32.81 -102.89 60.53
CA GLU A 422 32.65 -104.32 60.18
C GLU A 422 33.97 -105.09 60.35
N LYS A 423 35.08 -104.54 59.85
CA LYS A 423 36.41 -105.18 59.99
C LYS A 423 36.85 -105.27 61.45
N LEU A 424 36.56 -104.26 62.27
CA LEU A 424 36.76 -104.30 63.73
C LEU A 424 35.89 -105.36 64.42
N MET A 425 34.60 -105.44 64.11
CA MET A 425 33.71 -106.46 64.68
C MET A 425 34.12 -107.88 64.26
N SER A 426 34.52 -108.06 63.00
CA SER A 426 35.03 -109.34 62.47
C SER A 426 36.30 -109.78 63.22
N ILE A 427 37.26 -108.88 63.44
CA ILE A 427 38.47 -109.16 64.23
C ILE A 427 38.13 -109.52 65.68
N ILE A 428 37.23 -108.78 66.33
CA ILE A 428 36.78 -109.09 67.70
C ILE A 428 36.14 -110.48 67.76
N GLN A 429 35.31 -110.84 66.78
CA GLN A 429 34.64 -112.13 66.72
C GLN A 429 35.60 -113.29 66.42
N GLN A 430 36.58 -113.10 65.53
CA GLN A 430 37.64 -114.09 65.27
C GLN A 430 38.55 -114.29 66.49
N MET A 431 38.94 -113.21 67.18
CA MET A 431 39.75 -113.29 68.40
C MET A 431 39.04 -114.03 69.55
N GLN A 432 37.70 -113.96 69.62
CA GLN A 432 36.92 -114.75 70.58
C GLN A 432 36.82 -116.24 70.21
N GLN A 433 36.92 -116.61 68.93
CA GLN A 433 36.61 -117.97 68.46
C GLN A 433 37.83 -118.91 68.33
N GLN A 434 39.08 -118.43 68.45
CA GLN A 434 40.28 -119.27 68.28
C GLN A 434 41.11 -119.49 69.57
N GLY A 435 40.52 -119.26 70.75
CA GLY A 435 41.23 -119.20 72.05
C GLY A 435 41.38 -120.49 72.89
N ARG A 436 40.71 -121.61 72.56
CA ARG A 436 40.83 -122.89 73.33
C ARG A 436 40.87 -124.16 72.47
N LYS A 437 42.07 -124.46 71.97
CA LYS A 437 42.64 -125.79 71.58
C LYS A 437 41.78 -126.83 70.80
N LEU A 438 42.12 -126.95 69.50
CA LEU A 438 42.40 -128.21 68.75
C LEU A 438 41.20 -129.11 68.30
N PRO A 439 41.40 -130.05 67.32
CA PRO A 439 40.52 -130.19 66.14
C PRO A 439 40.01 -131.66 65.95
N PRO A 440 39.57 -132.21 64.79
CA PRO A 440 39.51 -131.67 63.41
C PRO A 440 38.24 -131.99 62.57
N GLY A 441 38.20 -131.49 61.32
CA GLY A 441 37.29 -131.98 60.27
C GLY A 441 37.07 -131.03 59.08
N THR A 442 37.71 -131.32 57.94
CA THR A 442 37.34 -131.05 56.52
C THR A 442 36.17 -130.07 56.19
N SER A 443 36.23 -129.20 55.17
CA SER A 443 36.85 -129.40 53.84
C SER A 443 37.05 -128.09 53.03
N SER A 444 37.77 -128.20 51.90
CA SER A 444 37.63 -127.51 50.58
C SER A 444 36.70 -126.28 50.44
N THR A 445 37.05 -125.21 49.71
CA THR A 445 38.22 -124.93 48.84
C THR A 445 38.27 -123.42 48.57
N VAL A 446 39.46 -122.86 48.34
CA VAL A 446 39.63 -121.49 47.83
C VAL A 446 40.37 -121.54 46.50
N GLU A 447 39.79 -120.93 45.47
CA GLU A 447 40.50 -120.49 44.28
C GLU A 447 40.02 -119.08 43.95
N GLY A 448 40.96 -118.17 43.69
CA GLY A 448 40.67 -116.75 43.52
C GLY A 448 41.64 -116.10 42.55
N CYS A 449 41.08 -115.40 41.57
CA CYS A 449 41.81 -114.53 40.64
C CYS A 449 40.89 -113.39 40.22
N TYR A 450 41.17 -112.17 40.70
CA TYR A 450 40.77 -110.96 40.00
C TYR A 450 41.79 -109.85 40.28
N ALA A 451 42.25 -109.20 39.22
CA ALA A 451 43.15 -108.06 39.28
C ALA A 451 42.39 -106.78 39.62
N GLY A 452 43.04 -105.82 40.30
CA GLY A 452 42.41 -104.56 40.66
C GLY A 452 43.35 -103.55 41.32
N ALA A 453 43.96 -102.71 40.49
CA ALA A 453 44.41 -101.33 40.77
C ALA A 453 45.06 -101.01 42.13
N GLU A 454 46.39 -100.90 42.10
CA GLU A 454 47.10 -99.73 42.61
C GLU A 454 47.74 -99.06 41.34
N GLY A 455 47.83 -97.74 41.17
CA GLY A 455 47.46 -96.64 42.06
C GLY A 455 48.63 -95.67 42.19
N ASP A 456 48.48 -94.42 41.74
CA ASP A 456 49.33 -93.32 42.20
C ASP A 456 48.63 -91.96 42.09
N GLU A 457 49.19 -90.97 42.77
CA GLU A 457 48.69 -89.61 43.01
C GLU A 457 49.73 -88.57 42.52
N SER A 458 49.44 -87.26 42.65
CA SER A 458 50.38 -86.13 42.41
C SER A 458 50.88 -85.90 40.95
N ASP A 459 51.48 -84.76 40.57
CA ASP A 459 51.67 -83.48 41.28
C ASP A 459 51.69 -82.26 40.32
N TYR A 460 51.93 -81.05 40.86
CA TYR A 460 52.00 -79.74 40.19
C TYR A 460 53.30 -79.45 39.40
N SER A 461 53.16 -78.59 38.37
CA SER A 461 54.11 -77.58 37.87
C SER A 461 53.33 -76.67 36.90
N ASP A 462 53.16 -75.35 37.03
CA ASP A 462 53.90 -74.26 37.71
C ASP A 462 55.19 -73.81 37.00
N GLU A 463 55.52 -72.50 37.12
CA GLU A 463 56.53 -71.71 36.36
C GLU A 463 56.17 -71.51 34.85
N GLU A 464 55.94 -70.30 34.28
CA GLU A 464 56.78 -69.08 34.00
C GLU A 464 56.90 -68.91 32.44
N ASP A 465 57.02 -67.73 31.80
CA ASP A 465 56.77 -66.31 32.17
C ASP A 465 56.59 -65.44 30.88
N GLU A 466 56.33 -64.13 31.03
CA GLU A 466 56.42 -63.03 30.03
C GLU A 466 55.45 -63.03 28.79
N GLU A 467 55.07 -61.91 28.15
CA GLU A 467 55.42 -60.49 28.35
C GLU A 467 54.24 -59.51 28.04
N ALA A 468 54.49 -58.23 28.33
CA ALA A 468 53.70 -56.98 28.24
C ALA A 468 53.42 -56.48 26.79
N LEU A 469 52.74 -55.35 26.45
CA LEU A 469 51.82 -54.37 27.07
C LEU A 469 51.21 -53.47 25.96
N SER A 470 50.12 -52.73 26.22
CA SER A 470 50.01 -51.25 25.99
C SER A 470 48.58 -50.70 26.17
N GLU A 471 48.49 -49.43 26.60
CA GLU A 471 47.33 -48.75 27.18
C GLU A 471 47.47 -47.21 27.00
N PHE A 472 46.38 -46.41 27.11
CA PHE A 472 46.47 -44.98 27.49
C PHE A 472 45.13 -44.31 27.93
N ASP A 473 44.92 -44.21 29.26
CA ASP A 473 44.41 -43.11 30.12
C ASP A 473 43.08 -42.31 29.94
N ASP A 474 42.69 -41.73 31.11
CA ASP A 474 41.80 -40.58 31.44
C ASP A 474 40.24 -40.71 31.40
N ASP A 475 39.45 -40.22 32.39
CA ASP A 475 39.76 -39.65 33.73
C ASP A 475 38.55 -39.73 34.74
N THR A 476 38.85 -39.40 35.99
CA THR A 476 38.32 -39.60 37.36
C THR A 476 36.98 -38.94 37.82
N GLU A 477 36.16 -39.72 38.57
CA GLU A 477 35.30 -39.49 39.81
C GLU A 477 34.51 -38.15 40.07
N GLU A 478 33.73 -37.88 41.16
CA GLU A 478 33.52 -38.47 42.50
C GLU A 478 32.16 -38.10 43.19
N GLU A 479 31.70 -38.92 44.18
CA GLU A 479 30.78 -38.71 45.35
C GLU A 479 29.37 -37.99 45.24
N THR A 480 28.42 -38.07 46.20
CA THR A 480 28.35 -38.52 47.63
C THR A 480 27.03 -39.27 47.99
N GLN A 481 26.96 -39.93 49.17
CA GLN A 481 25.72 -40.36 49.88
C GLN A 481 25.72 -39.90 51.36
N PRO A 482 24.60 -40.02 52.12
CA PRO A 482 24.70 -40.82 53.36
C PRO A 482 23.41 -41.53 53.90
N SER A 483 23.68 -42.62 54.66
CA SER A 483 22.99 -43.09 55.91
C SER A 483 21.66 -43.91 55.93
N SER A 484 21.80 -45.20 56.32
CA SER A 484 21.17 -45.94 57.46
C SER A 484 20.08 -45.29 58.35
N ARG A 485 19.12 -45.97 59.03
CA ARG A 485 18.91 -47.37 59.54
C ARG A 485 17.37 -47.62 59.84
N PRO A 486 16.84 -48.72 60.44
CA PRO A 486 15.45 -49.24 60.18
C PRO A 486 14.49 -49.47 61.40
N VAL A 487 13.31 -50.07 61.15
CA VAL A 487 12.31 -50.71 62.09
C VAL A 487 11.28 -49.70 62.72
N THR A 488 9.96 -49.93 62.96
CA THR A 488 9.08 -51.13 63.15
C THR A 488 7.63 -51.02 62.55
N TYR A 489 6.86 -52.12 62.64
CA TYR A 489 5.42 -52.43 62.47
C TYR A 489 4.27 -51.42 62.82
N GLY A 490 3.29 -51.32 61.89
CA GLY A 490 1.80 -51.33 62.10
C GLY A 490 1.05 -50.03 62.52
N PRO A 491 -0.30 -49.96 62.42
CA PRO A 491 -1.29 -50.82 61.72
C PRO A 491 -2.31 -50.06 60.81
N GLU A 492 -3.32 -50.79 60.30
CA GLU A 492 -4.57 -50.34 59.61
C GLU A 492 -4.51 -49.65 58.22
N ARG A 493 -5.67 -49.60 57.54
CA ARG A 493 -5.81 -49.42 56.08
C ARG A 493 -7.04 -48.55 55.71
N PRO A 494 -6.84 -47.38 55.06
CA PRO A 494 -7.95 -46.63 54.45
C PRO A 494 -8.60 -47.36 53.25
N PRO A 495 -9.89 -47.12 52.95
CA PRO A 495 -10.59 -47.77 51.85
C PRO A 495 -10.14 -47.25 50.46
N PRO A 496 -10.28 -48.06 49.39
CA PRO A 496 -10.04 -47.61 48.03
C PRO A 496 -11.12 -46.60 47.58
N PRO A 497 -10.77 -45.58 46.76
CA PRO A 497 -11.77 -44.70 46.16
C PRO A 497 -12.64 -45.47 45.14
N PRO A 498 -13.92 -45.08 44.95
CA PRO A 498 -14.84 -45.76 44.04
C PRO A 498 -14.47 -45.56 42.56
N PRO A 499 -14.84 -46.51 41.67
CA PRO A 499 -14.56 -46.42 40.24
C PRO A 499 -15.38 -45.32 39.53
N PRO A 500 -14.88 -44.79 38.39
CA PRO A 500 -15.58 -43.74 37.64
C PRO A 500 -16.87 -44.25 36.97
N PRO A 501 -17.91 -43.41 36.83
CA PRO A 501 -19.21 -43.80 36.26
C PRO A 501 -19.17 -43.94 34.72
N PRO A 502 -20.07 -44.74 34.12
CA PRO A 502 -20.10 -45.00 32.68
C PRO A 502 -20.62 -43.79 31.85
N PRO A 503 -20.22 -43.69 30.57
CA PRO A 503 -20.48 -42.50 29.75
C PRO A 503 -21.90 -42.49 29.15
N GLN A 504 -22.87 -41.83 29.81
CA GLN A 504 -24.22 -41.68 29.23
C GLN A 504 -24.97 -40.36 29.53
N GLN A 505 -24.38 -39.37 30.21
CA GLN A 505 -25.11 -38.14 30.61
C GLN A 505 -24.75 -36.84 29.86
N GLN A 506 -23.71 -36.80 29.02
CA GLN A 506 -23.37 -35.57 28.28
C GLN A 506 -24.30 -35.26 27.08
N GLN A 507 -24.99 -36.24 26.51
CA GLN A 507 -25.93 -35.99 25.39
C GLN A 507 -27.28 -35.38 25.83
N GLN A 508 -27.75 -35.66 27.06
CA GLN A 508 -29.05 -35.15 27.51
C GLN A 508 -29.04 -33.65 27.81
N GLN A 509 -27.95 -33.10 28.39
CA GLN A 509 -27.89 -31.66 28.70
C GLN A 509 -27.87 -30.77 27.45
N GLN A 510 -27.20 -31.18 26.36
CA GLN A 510 -27.23 -30.45 25.09
C GLN A 510 -28.62 -30.47 24.44
N HIS A 511 -29.31 -31.62 24.46
CA HIS A 511 -30.67 -31.73 23.93
C HIS A 511 -31.67 -30.84 24.71
N GLN A 512 -31.52 -30.75 26.04
CA GLN A 512 -32.43 -29.98 26.88
C GLN A 512 -32.28 -28.46 26.67
N GLN A 513 -31.06 -27.97 26.41
CA GLN A 513 -30.82 -26.56 26.07
C GLN A 513 -31.34 -26.19 24.67
N GLN A 514 -31.17 -27.06 23.67
CA GLN A 514 -31.74 -26.83 22.33
C GLN A 514 -33.28 -26.80 22.36
N HIS A 515 -33.92 -27.70 23.12
CA HIS A 515 -35.37 -27.68 23.27
C HIS A 515 -35.90 -26.40 23.93
N GLN A 516 -35.21 -25.85 24.95
CA GLN A 516 -35.62 -24.58 25.57
C GLN A 516 -35.54 -23.41 24.59
N GLN A 517 -34.47 -23.30 23.78
CA GLN A 517 -34.34 -22.21 22.81
C GLN A 517 -35.42 -22.26 21.71
N GLN A 518 -35.75 -23.44 21.18
CA GLN A 518 -36.84 -23.58 20.20
C GLN A 518 -38.21 -23.21 20.80
N HIS A 519 -38.48 -23.61 22.05
CA HIS A 519 -39.76 -23.32 22.69
C HIS A 519 -39.92 -21.83 23.07
N GLN A 520 -38.82 -21.11 23.24
CA GLN A 520 -38.84 -19.67 23.48
C GLN A 520 -39.10 -18.87 22.19
N GLN A 521 -38.53 -19.30 21.05
CA GLN A 521 -38.81 -18.69 19.74
C GLN A 521 -40.26 -18.94 19.27
N GLN A 522 -40.81 -20.15 19.49
CA GLN A 522 -42.21 -20.44 19.12
C GLN A 522 -43.24 -19.63 19.93
N LYS A 523 -42.92 -19.16 21.15
CA LYS A 523 -43.86 -18.36 21.97
C LYS A 523 -44.00 -16.89 21.55
N GLN A 524 -43.13 -16.36 20.69
CA GLN A 524 -43.27 -14.98 20.17
C GLN A 524 -44.03 -14.90 18.83
N ALA A 525 -44.45 -16.03 18.26
CA ALA A 525 -45.02 -16.11 16.91
C ALA A 525 -46.53 -16.45 16.86
N SER A 526 -47.27 -16.31 17.97
CA SER A 526 -48.73 -16.56 17.98
C SER A 526 -49.49 -15.97 19.17
N GLN A 527 -50.19 -14.85 18.97
CA GLN A 527 -51.65 -14.67 19.22
C GLN A 527 -52.13 -13.26 18.78
N PRO A 528 -53.45 -13.04 18.59
CA PRO A 528 -53.95 -11.98 17.70
C PRO A 528 -54.21 -10.63 18.38
N ALA A 529 -54.56 -9.64 17.55
CA ALA A 529 -55.05 -8.34 18.01
C ALA A 529 -56.51 -8.41 18.45
N GLU A 530 -56.82 -7.70 19.53
CA GLU A 530 -58.18 -7.43 20.02
C GLU A 530 -58.27 -5.92 20.33
N ALA A 531 -59.46 -5.32 20.21
CA ALA A 531 -59.63 -3.86 20.24
C ALA A 531 -60.65 -3.44 21.30
N THR A 532 -60.32 -2.43 22.11
CA THR A 532 -61.31 -1.75 22.99
C THR A 532 -60.86 -0.33 23.33
N GLU A 533 -61.80 0.48 23.80
CA GLU A 533 -61.73 1.94 23.90
C GLU A 533 -61.06 2.45 25.19
N THR A 534 -60.45 3.65 25.13
CA THR A 534 -60.36 4.60 26.25
C THR A 534 -60.14 5.99 25.63
N GLN A 535 -61.15 6.87 25.59
CA GLN A 535 -61.56 7.81 26.64
C GLN A 535 -60.47 8.78 27.14
N VAL A 536 -60.69 10.05 26.75
CA VAL A 536 -60.42 11.34 27.44
C VAL A 536 -59.66 11.29 28.78
N GLY A 537 -58.57 12.06 28.84
CA GLY A 537 -57.91 12.56 30.06
C GLY A 537 -57.11 13.83 29.72
N ASP A 538 -57.14 14.84 30.58
CA ASP A 538 -56.58 16.18 30.32
C ASP A 538 -55.19 16.37 30.99
N ASP A 539 -54.68 17.60 30.92
CA ASP A 539 -53.56 18.22 31.65
C ASP A 539 -52.13 18.16 31.06
N GLY A 540 -51.50 19.35 30.99
CA GLY A 540 -50.41 19.57 31.96
C GLY A 540 -48.98 19.78 31.49
N SER A 541 -48.70 20.80 30.67
CA SER A 541 -47.42 21.56 30.63
C SER A 541 -46.10 20.91 30.15
N THR A 542 -45.64 21.42 29.00
CA THR A 542 -44.25 21.84 28.68
C THR A 542 -43.03 21.23 29.39
N VAL A 543 -42.16 20.57 28.61
CA VAL A 543 -40.70 20.85 28.58
C VAL A 543 -40.24 20.97 27.12
N VAL A 544 -39.35 21.92 26.82
CA VAL A 544 -38.85 22.21 25.46
C VAL A 544 -37.50 21.54 25.20
N THR A 545 -37.32 20.94 24.02
CA THR A 545 -36.00 20.62 23.45
C THR A 545 -35.89 21.17 22.03
N HIS A 546 -34.97 22.13 21.82
CA HIS A 546 -34.76 22.79 20.53
C HIS A 546 -33.99 21.91 19.54
N HIS A 547 -34.42 21.88 18.28
CA HIS A 547 -33.55 21.74 17.11
C HIS A 547 -34.16 22.44 15.88
N LYS A 548 -33.34 22.71 14.85
CA LYS A 548 -33.69 23.33 13.55
C LYS A 548 -33.99 24.85 13.57
N VAL A 549 -32.92 25.66 13.65
CA VAL A 549 -32.95 27.11 13.33
C VAL A 549 -32.04 27.39 12.13
N GLU A 550 -32.63 27.61 10.95
CA GLU A 550 -32.07 28.37 9.81
C GLU A 550 -33.07 28.48 8.64
N GLY A 551 -34.03 27.55 8.52
CA GLY A 551 -35.13 27.65 7.54
C GLY A 551 -36.23 28.63 7.94
N SER A 552 -36.63 28.62 9.21
CA SER A 552 -37.79 29.35 9.74
C SER A 552 -37.75 30.87 9.52
N ASP A 553 -36.57 31.50 9.62
CA ASP A 553 -36.43 32.96 9.46
C ASP A 553 -36.77 33.44 8.04
N LYS A 554 -36.54 32.61 7.01
CA LYS A 554 -36.91 32.94 5.63
C LYS A 554 -38.39 32.75 5.36
N GLU A 555 -38.98 31.69 5.88
CA GLU A 555 -40.42 31.43 5.76
C GLU A 555 -41.22 32.54 6.47
N ALA A 556 -40.81 32.94 7.67
CA ALA A 556 -41.40 34.07 8.39
C ALA A 556 -41.30 35.40 7.61
N LYS A 557 -40.14 35.71 7.01
CA LYS A 557 -39.96 36.94 6.22
C LYS A 557 -40.73 36.95 4.91
N ILE A 558 -40.90 35.80 4.26
CA ILE A 558 -41.77 35.65 3.09
C ILE A 558 -43.24 35.83 3.48
N GLN A 559 -43.66 35.29 4.62
CA GLN A 559 -45.04 35.37 5.10
C GLN A 559 -45.40 36.82 5.52
N ALA A 560 -44.52 37.50 6.24
CA ALA A 560 -44.66 38.92 6.57
C ALA A 560 -44.72 39.82 5.32
N LEU A 561 -43.88 39.55 4.31
CA LEU A 561 -43.93 40.27 3.03
C LEU A 561 -45.27 40.05 2.30
N HIS A 562 -45.82 38.83 2.36
CA HIS A 562 -47.12 38.50 1.76
C HIS A 562 -48.28 39.22 2.46
N GLU A 563 -48.23 39.32 3.80
CA GLU A 563 -49.22 40.04 4.61
C GLU A 563 -49.18 41.55 4.35
N LEU A 564 -47.99 42.16 4.27
CA LEU A 564 -47.83 43.58 3.88
C LEU A 564 -48.35 43.88 2.46
N LEU A 565 -48.18 42.94 1.52
CA LEU A 565 -48.73 43.08 0.16
C LEU A 565 -50.26 42.98 0.16
N GLN A 566 -50.87 42.07 0.93
CA GLN A 566 -52.33 42.01 1.08
C GLN A 566 -52.91 43.28 1.70
N ARG A 567 -52.25 43.86 2.71
CA ARG A 567 -52.69 45.13 3.34
C ARG A 567 -52.65 46.31 2.37
N ARG A 568 -51.60 46.39 1.54
CA ARG A 568 -51.51 47.34 0.42
C ARG A 568 -52.65 47.15 -0.59
N ASP A 569 -52.94 45.92 -0.99
CA ASP A 569 -54.00 45.63 -1.96
C ASP A 569 -55.41 45.86 -1.39
N SER A 570 -55.57 45.84 -0.05
CA SER A 570 -56.78 46.33 0.64
C SER A 570 -56.84 47.86 0.84
N GLY A 571 -55.81 48.60 0.40
CA GLY A 571 -55.79 50.07 0.43
C GLY A 571 -55.23 50.72 1.70
N GLU A 572 -54.63 49.97 2.63
CA GLU A 572 -53.89 50.57 3.75
C GLU A 572 -52.55 51.16 3.28
N SER A 573 -52.12 52.24 3.93
CA SER A 573 -50.83 52.88 3.68
C SER A 573 -49.68 52.09 4.32
N VAL A 574 -48.98 51.28 3.52
CA VAL A 574 -47.83 50.47 3.94
C VAL A 574 -46.51 51.24 3.76
N ASP A 575 -45.58 51.12 4.72
CA ASP A 575 -44.25 51.72 4.61
C ASP A 575 -43.42 51.03 3.51
N ALA A 576 -43.00 51.80 2.51
CA ALA A 576 -42.12 51.35 1.45
C ALA A 576 -40.71 50.98 1.96
N GLY A 577 -40.26 51.57 3.08
CA GLY A 577 -38.97 51.26 3.70
C GLY A 577 -38.90 49.82 4.20
N GLU A 578 -39.89 49.39 4.97
CA GLU A 578 -39.98 48.02 5.50
C GLU A 578 -40.12 46.96 4.41
N VAL A 579 -41.00 47.19 3.42
CA VAL A 579 -41.15 46.30 2.25
C VAL A 579 -39.84 46.16 1.47
N THR A 580 -39.14 47.28 1.22
CA THR A 580 -37.85 47.26 0.50
C THR A 580 -36.79 46.49 1.28
N ARG A 581 -36.80 46.58 2.62
CA ARG A 581 -35.85 45.90 3.51
C ARG A 581 -36.08 44.38 3.52
N LEU A 582 -37.32 43.93 3.62
CA LEU A 582 -37.69 42.51 3.54
C LEU A 582 -37.33 41.91 2.17
N VAL A 583 -37.59 42.62 1.07
CA VAL A 583 -37.19 42.19 -0.28
C VAL A 583 -35.67 42.12 -0.42
N TRP A 584 -34.93 43.09 0.14
CA TRP A 584 -33.47 43.12 0.10
C TRP A 584 -32.82 41.94 0.83
N ASP A 585 -33.30 41.59 2.03
CA ASP A 585 -32.78 40.45 2.80
C ASP A 585 -33.19 39.08 2.22
N LEU A 586 -34.25 39.02 1.41
CA LEU A 586 -34.66 37.82 0.66
C LEU A 586 -33.92 37.67 -0.69
N MET A 587 -33.28 38.71 -1.23
CA MET A 587 -32.54 38.62 -2.49
C MET A 587 -31.21 37.82 -2.33
N PRO A 588 -30.93 36.85 -3.23
CA PRO A 588 -29.70 36.07 -3.17
C PRO A 588 -28.48 36.92 -3.55
N ARG A 589 -27.58 37.16 -2.59
CA ARG A 589 -26.30 37.85 -2.85
C ARG A 589 -25.45 37.03 -3.83
N PRO A 590 -24.86 37.66 -4.87
CA PRO A 590 -24.10 36.94 -5.89
C PRO A 590 -22.78 36.38 -5.31
N ARG A 591 -22.52 35.09 -5.54
CA ARG A 591 -21.17 34.54 -5.44
C ARG A 591 -20.43 34.88 -6.74
N VAL A 592 -19.25 35.48 -6.63
CA VAL A 592 -18.43 35.84 -7.80
C VAL A 592 -17.66 34.61 -8.28
N ALA A 593 -18.26 33.88 -9.21
CA ALA A 593 -17.64 32.84 -10.03
C ALA A 593 -18.39 32.73 -11.38
N ASP A 594 -17.79 32.04 -12.35
CA ASP A 594 -18.43 31.54 -13.58
C ASP A 594 -19.05 32.57 -14.55
N VAL A 595 -18.26 33.58 -14.92
CA VAL A 595 -18.45 34.34 -16.18
C VAL A 595 -17.20 34.22 -17.05
N ALA A 596 -17.01 33.06 -17.71
CA ALA A 596 -15.86 32.85 -18.61
C ALA A 596 -16.07 31.90 -19.81
N GLU A 597 -17.19 31.18 -19.97
CA GLU A 597 -17.31 30.21 -21.09
C GLU A 597 -18.71 30.11 -21.74
N GLN A 598 -19.01 31.02 -22.68
CA GLN A 598 -19.86 30.73 -23.85
C GLN A 598 -19.83 31.84 -24.93
N ARG A 599 -18.78 31.88 -25.75
CA ARG A 599 -18.76 32.62 -27.03
C ARG A 599 -17.88 31.95 -28.11
N ALA A 600 -18.43 30.94 -28.78
CA ALA A 600 -18.05 30.53 -30.13
C ALA A 600 -19.19 29.70 -30.74
N GLY A 601 -20.00 30.30 -31.61
CA GLY A 601 -21.02 29.57 -32.39
C GLY A 601 -20.40 28.87 -33.59
N VAL A 602 -20.91 27.68 -33.93
CA VAL A 602 -20.48 26.92 -35.12
C VAL A 602 -21.13 27.48 -36.38
N LEU A 603 -20.34 27.72 -37.43
CA LEU A 603 -20.79 27.68 -38.83
C LEU A 603 -20.06 26.53 -39.56
N PRO A 604 -20.76 25.69 -40.36
CA PRO A 604 -20.18 24.47 -40.92
C PRO A 604 -19.77 24.60 -42.39
N HIS A 605 -18.81 23.77 -42.84
CA HIS A 605 -19.11 22.73 -43.85
C HIS A 605 -17.95 21.76 -44.17
N ARG A 606 -18.34 20.48 -44.29
CA ARG A 606 -17.84 19.39 -45.14
C ARG A 606 -16.42 19.45 -45.74
N ARG A 607 -15.65 18.41 -45.42
CA ARG A 607 -15.04 17.46 -46.38
C ARG A 607 -15.03 16.07 -45.72
N LEU A 608 -14.97 14.92 -46.39
CA LEU A 608 -15.34 14.39 -47.72
C LEU A 608 -14.75 12.97 -47.69
N ASP A 609 -15.49 11.94 -48.09
CA ASP A 609 -14.98 10.57 -48.13
C ASP A 609 -13.88 10.38 -49.20
N VAL A 610 -13.09 9.31 -49.08
CA VAL A 610 -12.06 8.93 -50.05
C VAL A 610 -12.53 7.74 -50.88
N PHE A 611 -12.74 7.97 -52.18
CA PHE A 611 -12.61 6.97 -53.25
C PHE A 611 -11.93 7.64 -54.47
N GLN A 612 -11.45 6.83 -55.43
CA GLN A 612 -10.29 7.17 -56.27
C GLN A 612 -10.66 7.64 -57.72
N PRO A 613 -9.73 7.74 -58.70
CA PRO A 613 -9.47 8.98 -59.48
C PRO A 613 -10.16 9.00 -60.88
N PRO A 614 -10.10 10.09 -61.70
CA PRO A 614 -8.90 10.43 -62.50
C PRO A 614 -8.65 11.92 -62.87
N ALA A 615 -7.47 12.17 -63.47
CA ALA A 615 -7.11 13.20 -64.47
C ALA A 615 -7.25 14.73 -64.22
N SER A 616 -6.08 15.41 -64.17
CA SER A 616 -5.71 16.72 -64.76
C SER A 616 -6.67 17.94 -64.71
N PHE A 617 -6.23 19.05 -64.10
CA PHE A 617 -5.69 20.25 -64.80
C PHE A 617 -5.12 21.29 -63.78
N TYR A 618 -4.32 22.25 -64.24
CA TYR A 618 -3.76 23.34 -63.41
C TYR A 618 -4.74 24.51 -63.24
N PHE A 619 -4.79 25.13 -62.05
CA PHE A 619 -4.73 26.60 -61.81
C PHE A 619 -4.70 26.90 -60.29
N ALA A 620 -4.17 28.07 -59.88
CA ALA A 620 -4.00 28.46 -58.47
C ALA A 620 -4.60 29.85 -58.16
N PRO A 621 -5.24 30.06 -56.99
CA PRO A 621 -5.62 31.39 -56.50
C PRO A 621 -4.98 31.76 -55.14
N SER A 622 -5.07 33.06 -54.79
CA SER A 622 -4.43 33.70 -53.63
C SER A 622 -5.38 33.92 -52.42
N PRO A 623 -4.87 34.30 -51.22
CA PRO A 623 -5.62 34.13 -49.96
C PRO A 623 -6.20 35.43 -49.35
N ARG A 624 -7.42 35.35 -48.75
CA ARG A 624 -7.87 36.27 -47.69
C ARG A 624 -8.83 35.61 -46.68
N SER A 625 -8.61 35.93 -45.39
CA SER A 625 -9.54 35.96 -44.25
C SER A 625 -10.34 34.71 -43.84
N ILE A 626 -9.93 34.07 -42.73
CA ILE A 626 -10.81 33.40 -41.76
C ILE A 626 -10.32 33.78 -40.35
N ALA A 627 -11.20 34.22 -39.45
CA ALA A 627 -10.81 34.62 -38.09
C ALA A 627 -11.93 34.45 -37.04
N SER A 628 -11.88 33.36 -36.27
CA SER A 628 -12.48 33.26 -34.93
C SER A 628 -11.84 32.10 -34.15
N ILE A 629 -11.00 32.43 -33.17
CA ILE A 629 -10.32 31.47 -32.27
C ILE A 629 -10.81 31.76 -30.85
N PRO A 630 -11.11 30.75 -30.01
CA PRO A 630 -11.55 30.97 -28.63
C PRO A 630 -10.50 31.71 -27.79
N ALA A 631 -10.96 32.58 -26.87
CA ALA A 631 -10.12 33.57 -26.20
C ALA A 631 -8.96 32.99 -25.36
N SER A 632 -9.11 31.78 -24.82
CA SER A 632 -8.05 31.06 -24.09
C SER A 632 -6.91 30.63 -25.01
N MET A 633 -7.22 30.12 -26.20
CA MET A 633 -6.24 29.80 -27.25
C MET A 633 -5.56 31.07 -27.78
N ASP A 634 -6.32 32.17 -27.94
CA ASP A 634 -5.78 33.47 -28.32
C ASP A 634 -4.79 34.02 -27.28
N PHE A 635 -5.08 33.90 -25.97
CA PHE A 635 -4.12 34.25 -24.92
C PHE A 635 -2.83 33.42 -24.99
N LEU A 636 -2.91 32.09 -25.08
CA LEU A 636 -1.71 31.23 -25.16
C LEU A 636 -0.90 31.49 -26.44
N GLN A 637 -1.56 31.77 -27.57
CA GLN A 637 -0.88 32.16 -28.81
C GLN A 637 -0.21 33.53 -28.72
N ARG A 638 -0.85 34.52 -28.07
CA ARG A 638 -0.25 35.84 -27.82
C ARG A 638 0.96 35.72 -26.90
N LEU A 639 0.87 34.92 -25.84
CA LEU A 639 1.99 34.63 -24.93
C LEU A 639 3.14 33.94 -25.67
N SER A 640 2.86 32.93 -26.49
CA SER A 640 3.87 32.24 -27.30
C SER A 640 4.61 33.21 -28.24
N ARG A 641 3.88 34.05 -29.00
CA ARG A 641 4.49 35.09 -29.87
C ARG A 641 5.20 36.21 -29.12
N PHE A 642 4.83 36.47 -27.86
CA PHE A 642 5.52 37.44 -27.01
C PHE A 642 6.85 36.88 -26.48
N LEU A 643 6.88 35.60 -26.12
CA LEU A 643 8.06 34.93 -25.59
C LEU A 643 9.03 34.49 -26.69
N ASP A 644 8.55 34.07 -27.88
CA ASP A 644 9.40 33.64 -29.00
C ASP A 644 10.00 34.80 -29.81
N ARG A 645 10.56 35.80 -29.10
CA ARG A 645 11.21 36.96 -29.72
C ARG A 645 12.69 36.67 -29.93
N PRO A 646 13.26 37.03 -31.11
CA PRO A 646 14.70 36.93 -31.31
C PRO A 646 15.44 37.77 -30.26
N LEU A 647 16.52 37.20 -29.71
CA LEU A 647 17.32 37.78 -28.62
C LEU A 647 16.60 37.95 -27.27
N PHE A 648 15.46 37.29 -27.03
CA PHE A 648 14.87 37.23 -25.68
C PHE A 648 15.88 36.64 -24.67
N PRO A 649 16.09 37.25 -23.48
CA PRO A 649 17.26 36.98 -22.63
C PRO A 649 17.11 35.72 -21.73
N TRP A 650 16.62 34.61 -22.28
CA TRP A 650 16.27 33.37 -21.57
C TRP A 650 17.31 32.91 -20.54
N LYS A 651 18.58 32.77 -20.93
CA LYS A 651 19.68 32.39 -20.02
C LYS A 651 19.80 33.31 -18.80
N LYS A 652 19.62 34.63 -18.97
CA LYS A 652 19.70 35.59 -17.86
C LYS A 652 18.46 35.53 -16.97
N LEU A 653 17.28 35.32 -17.56
CA LEU A 653 16.01 35.22 -16.85
C LEU A 653 15.96 33.95 -15.98
N ILE A 654 16.24 32.78 -16.56
CA ILE A 654 16.27 31.50 -15.84
C ILE A 654 17.35 31.51 -14.75
N LEU A 655 18.56 31.99 -15.05
CA LEU A 655 19.63 32.09 -14.05
C LEU A 655 19.29 33.09 -12.94
N GLY A 656 18.61 34.19 -13.26
CA GLY A 656 18.13 35.17 -12.29
C GLY A 656 17.04 34.61 -11.38
N PHE A 657 16.12 33.80 -11.91
CA PHE A 657 15.10 33.10 -11.13
C PHE A 657 15.73 32.06 -10.20
N SER A 658 16.63 31.21 -10.70
CA SER A 658 17.35 30.21 -9.90
C SER A 658 18.16 30.84 -8.76
N ILE A 659 18.93 31.90 -9.04
CA ILE A 659 19.68 32.63 -7.99
C ILE A 659 18.72 33.32 -7.02
N GLY A 660 17.62 33.91 -7.51
CA GLY A 660 16.60 34.55 -6.68
C GLY A 660 15.93 33.58 -5.70
N GLN A 661 15.56 32.39 -6.18
CA GLN A 661 15.02 31.31 -5.34
C GLN A 661 16.05 30.85 -4.30
N TYR A 662 17.30 30.57 -4.71
CA TYR A 662 18.35 30.16 -3.78
C TYR A 662 18.62 31.21 -2.69
N VAL A 663 18.65 32.51 -3.04
CA VAL A 663 18.80 33.61 -2.07
C VAL A 663 17.59 33.71 -1.15
N PHE A 664 16.37 33.57 -1.66
CA PHE A 664 15.13 33.58 -0.86
C PHE A 664 15.11 32.42 0.15
N GLU A 665 15.32 31.18 -0.29
CA GLU A 665 15.34 30.01 0.61
C GLU A 665 16.50 30.12 1.61
N SER A 666 17.68 30.59 1.19
CA SER A 666 18.81 30.86 2.10
C SER A 666 18.48 31.90 3.19
N ILE A 667 17.73 32.95 2.86
CA ILE A 667 17.26 33.93 3.84
C ILE A 667 16.31 33.29 4.85
N LEU A 668 15.40 32.41 4.40
CA LEU A 668 14.51 31.67 5.31
C LEU A 668 15.30 30.72 6.22
N THR A 669 16.22 29.91 5.68
CA THR A 669 17.08 29.03 6.48
C THR A 669 17.96 29.83 7.47
N LEU A 670 18.42 31.03 7.10
CA LEU A 670 19.15 31.93 8.02
C LEU A 670 18.25 32.50 9.13
N ARG A 671 16.96 32.81 8.85
CA ARG A 671 15.99 33.19 9.90
C ARG A 671 15.75 32.03 10.87
N GLN A 672 15.52 30.82 10.35
CA GLN A 672 15.40 29.62 11.17
C GLN A 672 16.67 29.37 11.98
N TYR A 673 17.85 29.61 11.43
CA TYR A 673 19.11 29.46 12.16
C TYR A 673 19.20 30.39 13.39
N GLN A 674 18.62 31.60 13.34
CA GLN A 674 18.55 32.48 14.53
C GLN A 674 17.60 31.93 15.60
N VAL A 675 16.45 31.37 15.21
CA VAL A 675 15.55 30.67 16.14
C VAL A 675 16.27 29.48 16.78
N LEU A 676 17.07 28.75 15.99
CA LEU A 676 17.87 27.62 16.45
C LEU A 676 19.10 27.99 17.32
N LEU A 677 19.31 29.27 17.63
CA LEU A 677 20.31 29.73 18.62
C LEU A 677 19.71 29.97 20.01
N GLN A 678 18.39 29.85 20.17
CA GLN A 678 17.73 29.94 21.48
C GLN A 678 18.15 28.79 22.41
N LYS A 679 18.40 29.12 23.68
CA LYS A 679 18.91 28.18 24.71
C LYS A 679 17.84 27.58 25.64
N LYS A 680 16.56 27.93 25.46
CA LYS A 680 15.46 27.48 26.32
C LYS A 680 14.32 26.91 25.46
N PRO A 681 13.67 25.81 25.88
CA PRO A 681 12.47 25.31 25.20
C PRO A 681 11.30 26.31 25.28
N PRO A 682 10.41 26.32 24.27
CA PRO A 682 9.15 27.08 24.34
C PRO A 682 8.34 26.73 25.59
N ALA A 683 7.61 27.69 26.15
CA ALA A 683 6.88 27.53 27.41
C ALA A 683 5.87 26.37 27.42
N VAL A 684 5.34 25.97 26.24
CA VAL A 684 4.45 24.82 26.07
C VAL A 684 5.18 23.48 26.27
N LEU A 685 6.46 23.40 25.88
CA LEU A 685 7.28 22.20 25.88
C LEU A 685 8.25 22.12 27.07
N ALA A 686 8.46 23.22 27.80
CA ALA A 686 9.45 23.36 28.87
C ALA A 686 9.26 22.42 30.09
N LYS A 687 8.11 21.74 30.20
CA LYS A 687 7.87 20.67 31.18
C LYS A 687 7.98 19.26 30.57
N GLU A 688 7.86 19.15 29.25
CA GLU A 688 7.65 17.87 28.53
C GLU A 688 8.93 17.35 27.88
N VAL A 689 9.86 18.24 27.56
CA VAL A 689 11.12 17.94 26.86
C VAL A 689 12.29 18.33 27.76
N SER A 690 13.17 17.37 28.07
CA SER A 690 14.38 17.66 28.85
C SER A 690 15.29 18.68 28.16
N GLN A 691 15.99 19.53 28.93
CA GLN A 691 16.95 20.50 28.40
C GLN A 691 18.05 19.82 27.57
N GLU A 692 18.48 18.61 27.96
CA GLU A 692 19.47 17.81 27.22
C GLU A 692 18.94 17.41 25.82
N THR A 693 17.69 16.96 25.74
CA THR A 693 17.01 16.64 24.47
C THR A 693 16.84 17.87 23.60
N PHE A 694 16.49 19.01 24.21
CA PHE A 694 16.36 20.29 23.52
C PHE A 694 17.70 20.78 22.96
N ASP A 695 18.78 20.78 23.74
CA ASP A 695 20.10 21.21 23.27
C ASP A 695 20.65 20.29 22.16
N LYS A 696 20.32 18.98 22.21
CA LYS A 696 20.60 18.02 21.12
C LYS A 696 19.79 18.30 19.85
N SER A 697 18.47 18.53 19.93
CA SER A 697 17.66 18.85 18.74
C SER A 697 18.02 20.20 18.13
N GLN A 698 18.36 21.19 18.96
CA GLN A 698 18.89 22.47 18.51
C GLN A 698 20.26 22.32 17.83
N ALA A 699 21.14 21.45 18.32
CA ALA A 699 22.40 21.15 17.64
C ALA A 699 22.19 20.48 16.28
N TYR A 700 21.30 19.49 16.21
CA TYR A 700 20.92 18.78 14.98
C TYR A 700 20.31 19.71 13.93
N GLY A 701 19.34 20.55 14.32
CA GLY A 701 18.74 21.57 13.45
C GLY A 701 19.79 22.56 12.91
N ARG A 702 20.71 23.04 13.75
CA ARG A 702 21.83 23.90 13.30
C ARG A 702 22.78 23.17 12.35
N ALA A 703 22.99 21.86 12.52
CA ALA A 703 23.81 21.06 11.61
C ALA A 703 23.12 20.86 10.25
N LYS A 704 21.82 20.58 10.23
CA LYS A 704 20.99 20.50 9.02
C LYS A 704 20.97 21.82 8.25
N ALA A 705 20.62 22.93 8.89
CA ALA A 705 20.61 24.25 8.26
C ALA A 705 21.98 24.68 7.67
N ARG A 706 23.11 24.31 8.32
CA ARG A 706 24.46 24.53 7.76
C ARG A 706 24.72 23.66 6.53
N PHE A 707 24.34 22.38 6.57
CA PHE A 707 24.47 21.47 5.44
C PHE A 707 23.61 21.93 4.25
N GLU A 708 22.36 22.32 4.48
CA GLU A 708 21.44 22.87 3.48
C GLU A 708 22.02 24.09 2.76
N LEU A 709 22.52 25.08 3.50
CA LEU A 709 23.15 26.28 2.92
C LEU A 709 24.40 25.94 2.08
N ILE A 710 25.26 25.02 2.55
CA ILE A 710 26.50 24.65 1.84
C ILE A 710 26.19 23.79 0.60
N ASN A 711 25.31 22.79 0.73
CA ASN A 711 24.93 21.90 -0.36
C ASN A 711 24.05 22.63 -1.40
N GLY A 712 23.22 23.58 -0.97
CA GLY A 712 22.50 24.51 -1.83
C GLY A 712 23.44 25.44 -2.61
N LEU A 713 24.45 26.02 -1.94
CA LEU A 713 25.47 26.82 -2.63
C LEU A 713 26.25 26.00 -3.67
N TRP A 714 26.61 24.75 -3.34
CA TRP A 714 27.25 23.82 -4.27
C TRP A 714 26.36 23.55 -5.49
N ALA A 715 25.09 23.19 -5.27
CA ALA A 715 24.11 23.00 -6.34
C ALA A 715 23.90 24.27 -7.19
N GLN A 716 23.91 25.46 -6.59
CA GLN A 716 23.75 26.72 -7.30
C GLN A 716 24.98 27.06 -8.15
N VAL A 717 26.21 26.85 -7.63
CA VAL A 717 27.46 26.98 -8.41
C VAL A 717 27.47 26.01 -9.59
N GLN A 718 26.99 24.79 -9.38
CA GLN A 718 26.86 23.76 -10.42
C GLN A 718 25.82 24.13 -11.48
N ASN A 719 24.66 24.69 -11.09
CA ASN A 719 23.63 25.16 -12.02
C ASN A 719 24.14 26.35 -12.87
N VAL A 720 24.74 27.36 -12.22
CA VAL A 720 25.36 28.53 -12.90
C VAL A 720 26.36 28.06 -13.95
N ALA A 721 27.21 27.09 -13.59
CA ALA A 721 28.16 26.48 -14.52
C ALA A 721 27.47 25.75 -15.68
N PHE A 722 26.42 24.97 -15.41
CA PHE A 722 25.69 24.21 -16.42
C PHE A 722 25.05 25.08 -17.51
N VAL A 723 24.52 26.24 -17.11
CA VAL A 723 23.93 27.24 -18.00
C VAL A 723 25.01 28.05 -18.75
N GLN A 724 26.11 28.42 -18.10
CA GLN A 724 27.13 29.30 -18.70
C GLN A 724 28.07 28.61 -19.70
N MET A 725 28.25 27.30 -19.63
CA MET A 725 29.17 26.56 -20.52
C MET A 725 28.46 25.62 -21.51
N ASP A 726 27.17 25.85 -21.76
CA ASP A 726 26.35 25.14 -22.77
C ASP A 726 26.52 23.62 -22.72
N ILE A 727 26.42 23.10 -21.50
CA ILE A 727 26.74 21.71 -21.19
C ILE A 727 25.58 20.79 -21.56
N LEU A 728 24.35 21.34 -21.64
CA LEU A 728 23.16 20.64 -22.11
C LEU A 728 23.27 20.25 -23.61
N PRO A 729 23.66 21.13 -24.56
CA PRO A 729 24.09 20.74 -25.91
C PRO A 729 25.26 19.75 -25.93
N ALA A 730 26.34 20.01 -25.20
CA ALA A 730 27.54 19.17 -25.25
C ALA A 730 27.25 17.72 -24.80
N LEU A 731 26.37 17.55 -23.81
CA LEU A 731 25.90 16.24 -23.35
C LEU A 731 24.93 15.60 -24.35
N TRP A 732 24.05 16.39 -24.98
CA TRP A 732 23.16 15.91 -26.05
C TRP A 732 23.95 15.34 -27.22
N ASP A 733 24.90 16.09 -27.77
CA ASP A 733 25.71 15.65 -28.92
C ASP A 733 26.56 14.42 -28.58
N TRP A 734 27.12 14.34 -27.35
CA TRP A 734 27.83 13.15 -26.87
C TRP A 734 26.93 11.90 -26.82
N CYS A 735 25.70 12.04 -26.32
CA CYS A 735 24.73 10.95 -26.30
C CYS A 735 24.30 10.54 -27.72
N GLY A 736 24.23 11.49 -28.66
CA GLY A 736 23.97 11.22 -30.06
C GLY A 736 25.08 10.39 -30.71
N GLY A 737 26.34 10.75 -30.43
CA GLY A 737 27.51 9.97 -30.85
C GLY A 737 27.51 8.55 -30.29
N LEU A 738 27.15 8.35 -29.02
CA LEU A 738 27.00 7.00 -28.43
C LEU A 738 25.90 6.18 -29.11
N VAL A 739 24.72 6.78 -29.34
CA VAL A 739 23.60 6.10 -30.01
C VAL A 739 23.96 5.73 -31.44
N ALA A 740 24.58 6.64 -32.20
CA ALA A 740 25.06 6.37 -33.56
C ALA A 740 26.16 5.29 -33.62
N SER A 741 26.93 5.09 -32.54
CA SER A 741 28.05 4.13 -32.50
C SER A 741 27.67 2.74 -31.97
N TYR A 742 26.66 2.64 -31.09
CA TYR A 742 26.37 1.42 -30.32
C TYR A 742 24.90 0.99 -30.29
N ALA A 743 23.95 1.84 -30.70
CA ALA A 743 22.54 1.45 -30.67
C ALA A 743 22.14 0.67 -31.95
N PRO A 744 21.33 -0.41 -31.84
CA PRO A 744 20.67 -1.01 -32.99
C PRO A 744 19.85 0.04 -33.76
N ALA A 745 19.74 -0.11 -35.09
CA ALA A 745 19.06 0.88 -35.95
C ALA A 745 17.60 1.19 -35.54
N VAL A 746 16.90 0.25 -34.89
CA VAL A 746 15.55 0.45 -34.33
C VAL A 746 15.52 1.51 -33.22
N LEU A 747 16.64 1.72 -32.53
CA LEU A 747 16.81 2.67 -31.43
C LEU A 747 17.58 3.94 -31.84
N SER A 748 18.07 4.08 -33.08
CA SER A 748 18.88 5.23 -33.51
C SER A 748 18.07 6.50 -33.82
N GLY A 749 16.78 6.53 -33.47
CA GLY A 749 15.92 7.72 -33.61
C GLY A 749 15.98 8.66 -32.40
N GLU A 750 15.44 9.87 -32.56
CA GLU A 750 15.38 10.92 -31.53
C GLU A 750 14.82 10.45 -30.17
N ILE A 751 13.91 9.46 -30.15
CA ILE A 751 13.38 8.88 -28.92
C ILE A 751 14.47 8.08 -28.18
N GLY A 752 15.26 7.26 -28.87
CA GLY A 752 16.37 6.51 -28.28
C GLY A 752 17.51 7.43 -27.84
N HIS A 753 17.81 8.47 -28.63
CA HIS A 753 18.70 9.57 -28.25
C HIS A 753 18.22 10.25 -26.96
N SER A 754 16.94 10.63 -26.88
CA SER A 754 16.33 11.23 -25.69
C SER A 754 16.41 10.32 -24.46
N ILE A 755 16.20 9.01 -24.63
CA ILE A 755 16.30 8.01 -23.53
C ILE A 755 17.73 7.91 -23.00
N VAL A 756 18.72 7.74 -23.89
CA VAL A 756 20.13 7.67 -23.50
C VAL A 756 20.56 8.98 -22.84
N PHE A 757 20.19 10.12 -23.42
CA PHE A 757 20.46 11.44 -22.86
C PHE A 757 19.90 11.62 -21.45
N VAL A 758 18.61 11.29 -21.22
CA VAL A 758 17.99 11.42 -19.89
C VAL A 758 18.64 10.47 -18.88
N TYR A 759 18.94 9.23 -19.26
CA TYR A 759 19.57 8.28 -18.35
C TYR A 759 21.01 8.70 -17.99
N VAL A 760 21.80 9.12 -18.98
CA VAL A 760 23.13 9.71 -18.77
C VAL A 760 23.06 10.95 -17.87
N PHE A 761 22.10 11.84 -18.12
CA PHE A 761 21.89 13.04 -17.30
C PHE A 761 21.58 12.65 -15.85
N ILE A 762 20.64 11.72 -15.60
CA ILE A 762 20.34 11.21 -14.25
C ILE A 762 21.59 10.62 -13.57
N LEU A 763 22.42 9.84 -14.26
CA LEU A 763 23.66 9.31 -13.68
C LEU A 763 24.68 10.41 -13.36
N LEU A 764 24.83 11.39 -14.24
CA LEU A 764 25.75 12.52 -14.07
C LEU A 764 25.34 13.40 -12.86
N GLN A 765 24.04 13.68 -12.75
CA GLN A 765 23.38 14.34 -11.63
C GLN A 765 23.65 13.61 -10.30
N GLN A 766 23.41 12.29 -10.28
CA GLN A 766 23.65 11.46 -9.11
C GLN A 766 25.11 11.47 -8.65
N VAL A 767 26.06 11.40 -9.59
CA VAL A 767 27.51 11.43 -9.29
C VAL A 767 27.91 12.75 -8.63
N LEU A 768 27.33 13.87 -9.06
CA LEU A 768 27.72 15.20 -8.59
C LEU A 768 26.95 15.69 -7.35
N GLY A 769 25.79 15.08 -7.06
CA GLY A 769 25.15 15.10 -5.74
C GLY A 769 25.64 14.00 -4.78
N LEU A 770 26.52 13.07 -5.20
CA LEU A 770 26.98 11.96 -4.35
C LEU A 770 27.77 12.43 -3.11
N PRO A 771 28.67 13.44 -3.17
CA PRO A 771 29.39 13.90 -1.98
C PRO A 771 28.45 14.43 -0.88
N GLY A 772 27.43 15.20 -1.27
CA GLY A 772 26.40 15.70 -0.35
C GLY A 772 25.60 14.57 0.30
N ARG A 773 25.19 13.56 -0.48
CA ARG A 773 24.48 12.38 0.04
C ARG A 773 25.35 11.55 1.01
N ILE A 774 26.63 11.33 0.68
CA ILE A 774 27.56 10.61 1.57
C ILE A 774 27.76 11.38 2.88
N TYR A 775 27.96 12.71 2.81
CA TYR A 775 28.06 13.55 4.01
C TYR A 775 26.78 13.51 4.86
N HIS A 776 25.61 13.58 4.24
CA HIS A 776 24.34 13.50 4.94
C HIS A 776 24.19 12.16 5.68
N THR A 777 24.38 11.02 5.01
CA THR A 777 24.20 9.70 5.64
C THR A 777 25.29 9.38 6.66
N PHE A 778 26.57 9.51 6.31
CA PHE A 778 27.70 8.97 7.08
C PHE A 778 28.47 10.00 7.93
N VAL A 779 28.04 11.26 7.96
CA VAL A 779 28.63 12.30 8.82
C VAL A 779 27.54 13.05 9.59
N LEU A 780 26.48 13.52 8.91
CA LEU A 780 25.40 14.25 9.57
C LEU A 780 24.51 13.32 10.41
N GLU A 781 23.84 12.35 9.78
CA GLU A 781 22.90 11.46 10.50
C GLU A 781 23.61 10.45 11.41
N GLU A 782 24.86 10.08 11.09
CA GLU A 782 25.73 9.27 11.96
C GLU A 782 26.06 10.00 13.27
N ALA A 783 26.39 11.31 13.22
CA ALA A 783 26.79 12.09 14.39
C ALA A 783 25.66 12.32 15.42
N TYR A 784 24.41 12.00 15.06
CA TYR A 784 23.24 12.04 15.96
C TYR A 784 22.61 10.65 16.16
N GLY A 785 23.27 9.57 15.71
CA GLY A 785 22.83 8.18 15.91
C GLY A 785 21.64 7.73 15.06
N PHE A 786 21.21 8.55 14.10
CA PHE A 786 20.07 8.24 13.21
C PHE A 786 20.42 7.30 12.09
N ASN A 787 21.64 7.36 11.53
CA ASN A 787 22.04 6.43 10.49
C ASN A 787 22.14 5.00 11.04
N LYS A 788 21.55 4.05 10.30
CA LYS A 788 21.73 2.61 10.52
C LYS A 788 22.15 1.88 9.23
N GLN A 789 22.34 2.59 8.12
CA GLN A 789 22.81 2.00 6.86
C GLN A 789 24.32 1.74 6.90
N THR A 790 24.71 0.53 6.49
CA THR A 790 26.11 0.24 6.18
C THR A 790 26.48 0.80 4.80
N PRO A 791 27.77 1.12 4.53
CA PRO A 791 28.22 1.52 3.19
C PRO A 791 27.90 0.49 2.10
N LYS A 792 27.89 -0.81 2.45
CA LYS A 792 27.46 -1.89 1.55
C LYS A 792 25.98 -1.77 1.18
N LEU A 793 25.10 -1.54 2.16
CA LEU A 793 23.67 -1.37 1.93
C LEU A 793 23.40 -0.14 1.05
N PHE A 794 23.97 1.01 1.41
CA PHE A 794 23.87 2.27 0.65
C PHE A 794 24.25 2.12 -0.83
N VAL A 795 25.37 1.44 -1.13
CA VAL A 795 25.81 1.18 -2.52
C VAL A 795 24.88 0.18 -3.22
N VAL A 796 24.43 -0.87 -2.55
CA VAL A 796 23.46 -1.84 -3.10
C VAL A 796 22.14 -1.17 -3.46
N ASP A 797 21.61 -0.29 -2.60
CA ASP A 797 20.35 0.40 -2.86
C ASP A 797 20.49 1.47 -3.96
N MET A 798 21.64 2.15 -4.06
CA MET A 798 21.95 3.01 -5.20
C MET A 798 21.97 2.22 -6.52
N ILE A 799 22.56 1.02 -6.54
CA ILE A 799 22.56 0.14 -7.71
C ILE A 799 21.14 -0.34 -8.03
N LYS A 800 20.37 -0.84 -7.04
CA LYS A 800 18.96 -1.23 -7.23
C LYS A 800 18.12 -0.11 -7.81
N THR A 801 18.25 1.11 -7.27
CA THR A 801 17.53 2.30 -7.73
C THR A 801 17.86 2.61 -9.19
N ASN A 802 19.13 2.48 -9.58
CA ASN A 802 19.56 2.75 -10.95
C ASN A 802 19.13 1.66 -11.93
N VAL A 803 19.15 0.39 -11.55
CA VAL A 803 18.58 -0.72 -12.35
C VAL A 803 17.07 -0.53 -12.53
N LEU A 804 16.34 -0.22 -11.44
CA LEU A 804 14.90 0.05 -11.50
C LEU A 804 14.59 1.26 -12.41
N THR A 805 15.36 2.34 -12.29
CA THR A 805 15.26 3.52 -13.16
C THR A 805 15.54 3.17 -14.62
N ALA A 806 16.56 2.36 -14.89
CA ALA A 806 16.93 1.92 -16.24
C ALA A 806 15.87 1.04 -16.90
N VAL A 807 15.06 0.31 -16.11
CA VAL A 807 13.95 -0.52 -16.61
C VAL A 807 12.67 0.30 -16.80
N ILE A 808 12.32 1.16 -15.82
CA ILE A 808 11.03 1.87 -15.81
C ILE A 808 11.04 3.17 -16.63
N MET A 809 12.12 3.95 -16.60
CA MET A 809 12.12 5.27 -17.27
C MET A 809 12.02 5.17 -18.81
N PRO A 810 12.78 4.29 -19.52
CA PRO A 810 12.72 4.24 -20.98
C PRO A 810 11.34 3.97 -21.61
N PRO A 811 10.53 2.99 -21.19
CA PRO A 811 9.22 2.75 -21.81
C PRO A 811 8.23 3.91 -21.60
N ILE A 812 8.27 4.59 -20.45
CA ILE A 812 7.40 5.76 -20.22
C ILE A 812 7.90 6.97 -21.01
N LEU A 813 9.21 7.24 -21.05
CA LEU A 813 9.74 8.34 -21.86
C LEU A 813 9.50 8.11 -23.36
N ALA A 814 9.58 6.86 -23.82
CA ALA A 814 9.16 6.48 -25.18
C ALA A 814 7.68 6.77 -25.41
N ALA A 815 6.79 6.38 -24.49
CA ALA A 815 5.36 6.65 -24.59
C ALA A 815 5.04 8.16 -24.58
N PHE A 816 5.64 8.93 -23.67
CA PHE A 816 5.53 10.38 -23.55
C PHE A 816 5.88 11.09 -24.87
N LEU A 817 7.07 10.82 -25.40
CA LEU A 817 7.53 11.41 -26.66
C LEU A 817 6.69 10.92 -27.86
N ALA A 818 6.27 9.65 -27.87
CA ALA A 818 5.40 9.12 -28.92
C ALA A 818 4.00 9.74 -28.92
N ILE A 819 3.42 10.03 -27.75
CA ILE A 819 2.13 10.75 -27.64
C ILE A 819 2.26 12.13 -28.26
N ILE A 820 3.23 12.93 -27.84
CA ILE A 820 3.43 14.30 -28.34
C ILE A 820 3.63 14.29 -29.87
N ARG A 821 4.50 13.40 -30.38
CA ARG A 821 4.77 13.28 -31.82
C ARG A 821 3.58 12.79 -32.65
N ARG A 822 2.70 11.95 -32.10
CA ARG A 822 1.51 11.43 -32.81
C ARG A 822 0.31 12.37 -32.77
N THR A 823 0.19 13.19 -31.73
CA THR A 823 -0.99 14.04 -31.49
C THR A 823 -0.79 15.51 -31.83
N GLY A 824 0.47 15.95 -31.99
CA GLY A 824 0.80 17.31 -32.39
C GLY A 824 0.16 18.34 -31.46
N ASN A 825 -0.49 19.37 -32.03
CA ASN A 825 -1.10 20.46 -31.26
C ASN A 825 -2.22 20.03 -30.29
N GLN A 826 -2.66 18.77 -30.29
CA GLN A 826 -3.64 18.23 -29.34
C GLN A 826 -3.01 17.46 -28.18
N PHE A 827 -1.67 17.42 -28.05
CA PHE A 827 -1.00 16.55 -27.08
C PHE A 827 -1.47 16.73 -25.64
N VAL A 828 -1.81 17.96 -25.22
CA VAL A 828 -2.07 18.32 -23.82
C VAL A 828 -3.04 17.36 -23.13
N PHE A 829 -4.18 17.05 -23.76
CA PHE A 829 -5.18 16.16 -23.18
C PHE A 829 -4.73 14.69 -23.12
N TYR A 830 -4.13 14.18 -24.19
CA TYR A 830 -3.65 12.79 -24.25
C TYR A 830 -2.47 12.56 -23.29
N LEU A 831 -1.59 13.55 -23.15
CA LEU A 831 -0.44 13.54 -22.27
C LEU A 831 -0.86 13.61 -20.80
N TRP A 832 -1.84 14.48 -20.49
CA TRP A 832 -2.50 14.53 -19.18
C TRP A 832 -3.17 13.19 -18.84
N ALA A 833 -4.02 12.65 -19.72
CA ALA A 833 -4.73 11.40 -19.47
C ALA A 833 -3.79 10.19 -19.30
N PHE A 834 -2.72 10.12 -20.10
CA PHE A 834 -1.65 9.12 -19.93
C PHE A 834 -0.96 9.28 -18.56
N SER A 835 -0.60 10.50 -18.18
CA SER A 835 0.10 10.77 -16.92
C SER A 835 -0.78 10.50 -15.71
N ALA A 836 -2.06 10.86 -15.75
CA ALA A 836 -3.04 10.57 -14.69
C ALA A 836 -3.24 9.06 -14.48
N ALA A 837 -3.32 8.29 -15.57
CA ALA A 837 -3.41 6.83 -15.52
C ALA A 837 -2.11 6.20 -15.01
N LEU A 838 -0.95 6.68 -15.46
CA LEU A 838 0.38 6.25 -15.02
C LEU A 838 0.61 6.56 -13.53
N GLN A 839 0.17 7.73 -13.05
CA GLN A 839 0.23 8.14 -11.67
C GLN A 839 -0.61 7.23 -10.78
N LEU A 840 -1.88 7.01 -11.13
CA LEU A 840 -2.78 6.11 -10.39
C LEU A 840 -2.25 4.66 -10.37
N PHE A 841 -1.71 4.19 -11.50
CA PHE A 841 -1.02 2.90 -11.57
C PHE A 841 0.21 2.87 -10.65
N THR A 842 1.08 3.86 -10.70
CA THR A 842 2.34 3.89 -9.93
C THR A 842 2.09 4.00 -8.42
N THR A 843 1.14 4.83 -7.97
CA THR A 843 0.72 4.90 -6.56
C THR A 843 0.18 3.57 -6.05
N THR A 844 -0.51 2.79 -6.90
CA THR A 844 -1.00 1.45 -6.55
C THR A 844 0.13 0.40 -6.60
N ALA A 845 1.03 0.49 -7.58
CA ALA A 845 2.07 -0.50 -7.87
C ALA A 845 3.32 -0.36 -7.00
N TYR A 846 3.68 0.85 -6.56
CA TYR A 846 4.92 1.11 -5.83
C TYR A 846 5.03 0.29 -4.52
N PRO A 847 4.02 0.26 -3.63
CA PRO A 847 4.12 -0.52 -2.39
C PRO A 847 4.07 -2.05 -2.62
N ILE A 848 3.45 -2.48 -3.73
CA ILE A 848 3.26 -3.90 -4.06
C ILE A 848 4.51 -4.50 -4.73
N PHE A 849 5.16 -3.75 -5.63
CA PHE A 849 6.23 -4.27 -6.49
C PHE A 849 7.59 -3.60 -6.31
N ILE A 850 7.64 -2.33 -5.87
CA ILE A 850 8.90 -1.58 -5.75
C ILE A 850 9.41 -1.61 -4.31
N GLN A 851 8.56 -1.30 -3.34
CA GLN A 851 8.94 -1.24 -1.93
C GLN A 851 9.53 -2.56 -1.37
N PRO A 852 9.01 -3.75 -1.71
CA PRO A 852 9.58 -5.04 -1.26
C PRO A 852 11.00 -5.33 -1.78
N LEU A 853 11.46 -4.58 -2.80
CA LEU A 853 12.85 -4.70 -3.30
C LEU A 853 13.86 -4.01 -2.37
N PHE A 854 13.42 -3.06 -1.54
CA PHE A 854 14.26 -2.26 -0.65
C PHE A 854 14.09 -2.64 0.82
N ASN A 855 12.85 -2.90 1.24
CA ASN A 855 12.45 -3.16 2.63
C ASN A 855 11.66 -4.48 2.71
N LYS A 856 11.77 -5.20 3.82
CA LYS A 856 10.92 -6.34 4.12
C LYS A 856 9.61 -5.82 4.70
N LEU A 857 8.49 -6.25 4.10
CA LEU A 857 7.17 -6.19 4.71
C LEU A 857 6.87 -7.58 5.31
N SER A 858 6.52 -7.63 6.58
CA SER A 858 5.97 -8.82 7.26
C SER A 858 4.60 -8.49 7.83
N PRO A 859 3.66 -9.45 7.95
CA PRO A 859 2.40 -9.21 8.66
C PRO A 859 2.69 -8.77 10.10
N LEU A 860 1.79 -7.99 10.69
CA LEU A 860 1.84 -7.67 12.12
C LEU A 860 1.45 -8.90 12.93
N ASP A 861 2.25 -9.23 13.95
CA ASP A 861 2.03 -10.37 14.83
C ASP A 861 0.70 -10.27 15.61
N GLU A 862 0.14 -11.42 15.98
CA GLU A 862 -1.09 -11.48 16.77
C GLU A 862 -0.88 -10.91 18.18
N GLY A 863 -1.68 -9.92 18.57
CA GLY A 863 -1.53 -9.27 19.87
C GLY A 863 -2.43 -8.06 20.08
N GLU A 864 -2.26 -7.40 21.22
CA GLU A 864 -3.07 -6.27 21.66
C GLU A 864 -3.10 -5.11 20.65
N LEU A 865 -1.95 -4.81 20.04
CA LEU A 865 -1.84 -3.75 19.03
C LEU A 865 -2.68 -4.05 17.79
N LYS A 866 -2.50 -5.24 17.20
CA LYS A 866 -3.25 -5.65 16.01
C LYS A 866 -4.76 -5.56 16.27
N LYS A 867 -5.23 -6.17 17.36
CA LYS A 867 -6.65 -6.13 17.74
C LYS A 867 -7.17 -4.71 17.91
N LYS A 868 -6.46 -3.83 18.64
CA LYS A 868 -6.91 -2.43 18.85
C LYS A 868 -6.96 -1.63 17.55
N VAL A 869 -6.07 -1.92 16.58
CA VAL A 869 -6.09 -1.27 15.27
C VAL A 869 -7.22 -1.82 14.39
N GLU A 870 -7.52 -3.12 14.47
CA GLU A 870 -8.69 -3.73 13.83
C GLU A 870 -10.01 -3.21 14.42
N ASP A 871 -10.11 -3.09 15.74
CA ASP A 871 -11.26 -2.48 16.45
C ASP A 871 -11.45 -1.01 16.05
N LEU A 872 -10.38 -0.21 15.99
CA LEU A 872 -10.41 1.19 15.53
C LEU A 872 -10.86 1.28 14.06
N ALA A 873 -10.25 0.48 13.18
CA ALA A 873 -10.59 0.40 11.77
C ALA A 873 -12.04 -0.05 11.55
N ALA A 874 -12.55 -0.99 12.35
CA ALA A 874 -13.94 -1.46 12.31
C ALA A 874 -14.92 -0.40 12.83
N SER A 875 -14.59 0.32 13.91
CA SER A 875 -15.43 1.42 14.44
C SER A 875 -15.70 2.48 13.37
N GLN A 876 -14.66 2.80 12.58
CA GLN A 876 -14.74 3.71 11.46
C GLN A 876 -14.97 2.97 10.13
N LYS A 877 -15.27 1.68 10.08
CA LYS A 877 -15.59 0.93 8.84
C LYS A 877 -14.59 1.16 7.68
N PHE A 878 -13.30 1.12 7.98
CA PHE A 878 -12.23 1.09 7.00
C PHE A 878 -12.27 -0.23 6.21
N PRO A 879 -12.05 -0.23 4.87
CA PRO A 879 -11.77 -1.45 4.12
C PRO A 879 -10.33 -1.94 4.36
N LEU A 880 -10.04 -2.30 5.61
CA LEU A 880 -8.81 -2.94 6.05
C LEU A 880 -8.70 -4.32 5.41
N ASN A 881 -7.55 -4.63 4.80
CA ASN A 881 -7.26 -5.96 4.27
C ASN A 881 -6.17 -6.68 5.07
N ASP A 882 -5.04 -6.01 5.34
CA ASP A 882 -3.93 -6.53 6.13
C ASP A 882 -3.25 -5.41 6.94
N LEU A 883 -2.49 -5.80 7.97
CA LEU A 883 -1.54 -4.94 8.68
C LEU A 883 -0.13 -5.51 8.50
N PHE A 884 0.82 -4.64 8.16
CA PHE A 884 2.22 -4.98 7.96
C PHE A 884 3.14 -4.16 8.87
N VAL A 885 4.28 -4.75 9.21
CA VAL A 885 5.44 -4.09 9.79
C VAL A 885 6.53 -3.97 8.72
N ILE A 886 7.20 -2.83 8.66
CA ILE A 886 8.32 -2.57 7.73
C ILE A 886 9.66 -2.44 8.48
N ASP A 887 10.73 -3.01 7.90
CA ASP A 887 12.10 -3.02 8.48
C ASP A 887 12.82 -1.66 8.38
N GLY A 888 12.21 -0.59 8.90
CA GLY A 888 12.72 0.78 8.87
C GLY A 888 14.03 0.98 9.65
N SER A 889 14.17 0.27 10.78
CA SER A 889 15.34 0.28 11.68
C SER A 889 16.67 0.04 10.96
N LYS A 890 16.66 -0.80 9.93
CA LYS A 890 17.76 -1.15 9.02
C LYS A 890 18.32 0.03 8.23
N ARG A 891 17.58 1.14 8.16
CA ARG A 891 17.92 2.33 7.38
C ARG A 891 18.11 3.56 8.26
N SER A 892 17.21 3.76 9.21
CA SER A 892 17.26 4.92 10.09
C SER A 892 16.54 4.63 11.39
N ALA A 893 16.96 5.28 12.48
CA ALA A 893 16.23 5.25 13.73
C ALA A 893 14.93 6.09 13.72
N HIS A 894 14.49 6.66 12.59
CA HIS A 894 13.23 7.40 12.50
C HIS A 894 12.00 6.49 12.51
N SER A 895 10.90 6.99 13.08
CA SER A 895 9.65 6.26 13.33
C SER A 895 8.48 6.92 12.57
N ASN A 896 7.57 6.12 12.00
CA ASN A 896 6.55 6.53 11.03
C ASN A 896 5.45 5.45 10.89
N ALA A 897 4.26 5.81 10.37
CA ALA A 897 3.22 4.88 9.94
C ALA A 897 2.53 5.41 8.67
N TYR A 898 1.90 4.54 7.88
CA TYR A 898 1.13 4.91 6.68
C TYR A 898 0.24 3.76 6.18
N PHE A 899 -0.41 3.96 5.03
CA PHE A 899 -0.84 2.83 4.20
C PHE A 899 -0.86 3.15 2.71
N TYR A 900 -1.24 2.13 1.95
CA TYR A 900 -1.56 2.20 0.54
C TYR A 900 -2.77 1.32 0.22
N GLY A 901 -3.19 1.33 -1.04
CA GLY A 901 -4.21 0.44 -1.58
C GLY A 901 -5.36 1.17 -2.26
N LEU A 902 -6.18 0.39 -2.95
CA LEU A 902 -7.33 0.88 -3.71
C LEU A 902 -8.45 1.31 -2.74
N PRO A 903 -9.38 2.21 -3.12
CA PRO A 903 -10.40 2.72 -2.19
C PRO A 903 -11.26 1.67 -1.47
N TRP A 904 -11.31 0.43 -1.99
CA TRP A 904 -12.05 -0.72 -1.45
C TRP A 904 -11.19 -1.81 -0.79
N LYS A 905 -9.85 -1.70 -0.78
CA LYS A 905 -8.91 -2.62 -0.10
C LYS A 905 -7.61 -1.86 0.21
N LYS A 906 -7.32 -1.61 1.49
CA LYS A 906 -6.13 -0.88 1.96
C LYS A 906 -5.37 -1.61 3.06
N HIS A 907 -4.06 -1.40 3.13
CA HIS A 907 -3.13 -2.20 3.94
C HIS A 907 -2.24 -1.31 4.82
N ILE A 908 -2.40 -1.39 6.13
CA ILE A 908 -1.66 -0.55 7.09
C ILE A 908 -0.19 -0.98 7.13
N VAL A 909 0.74 -0.03 7.16
CA VAL A 909 2.16 -0.29 7.36
C VAL A 909 2.68 0.56 8.52
N ILE A 910 3.23 -0.11 9.53
CA ILE A 910 3.78 0.50 10.74
C ILE A 910 5.29 0.25 10.74
N TYR A 911 6.11 1.25 11.07
CA TYR A 911 7.55 1.04 11.19
C TYR A 911 7.87 0.26 12.47
N ASP A 912 8.81 -0.69 12.38
CA ASP A 912 9.41 -1.38 13.53
C ASP A 912 9.87 -0.38 14.61
N THR A 913 10.58 0.67 14.21
CA THR A 913 11.04 1.77 15.07
C THR A 913 9.93 2.58 15.74
N LEU A 914 8.67 2.49 15.28
CA LEU A 914 7.52 3.10 15.96
C LEU A 914 7.00 2.15 17.05
N ILE A 915 6.88 0.86 16.73
CA ILE A 915 6.41 -0.18 17.66
C ILE A 915 7.36 -0.35 18.85
N GLU A 916 8.68 -0.31 18.62
CA GLU A 916 9.70 -0.44 19.68
C GLU A 916 9.68 0.69 20.74
N LYS A 917 9.15 1.87 20.39
CA LYS A 917 9.39 3.12 21.13
C LYS A 917 8.14 3.87 21.58
N THR A 918 6.96 3.35 21.29
CA THR A 918 5.67 4.03 21.47
C THR A 918 4.68 3.04 22.05
N GLU A 919 3.82 3.46 23.00
CA GLU A 919 2.87 2.52 23.62
C GLU A 919 1.73 2.15 22.66
N THR A 920 1.14 0.97 22.85
CA THR A 920 -0.01 0.50 22.06
C THR A 920 -1.13 1.54 21.96
N SER A 921 -1.42 2.24 23.05
CA SER A 921 -2.40 3.33 23.17
C SER A 921 -2.04 4.57 22.33
N GLU A 922 -0.75 4.85 22.20
CA GLU A 922 -0.18 5.98 21.46
C GLU A 922 -0.06 5.67 19.96
N ILE A 923 0.28 4.44 19.57
CA ILE A 923 0.27 3.99 18.17
C ILE A 923 -1.17 4.00 17.62
N VAL A 924 -2.15 3.55 18.41
CA VAL A 924 -3.58 3.63 18.06
C VAL A 924 -4.04 5.09 17.93
N ALA A 925 -3.48 6.02 18.71
CA ALA A 925 -3.77 7.45 18.60
C ALA A 925 -3.10 8.13 17.40
N ILE A 926 -1.88 7.73 17.04
CA ILE A 926 -1.24 8.10 15.77
C ILE A 926 -2.14 7.61 14.63
N LEU A 927 -2.50 6.32 14.62
CA LEU A 927 -3.42 5.75 13.64
C LEU A 927 -4.75 6.51 13.59
N ALA A 928 -5.32 6.96 14.71
CA ALA A 928 -6.52 7.80 14.75
C ALA A 928 -6.34 9.22 14.14
N HIS A 929 -5.12 9.77 14.10
CA HIS A 929 -4.80 10.97 13.31
C HIS A 929 -4.68 10.61 11.83
N GLU A 930 -3.98 9.51 11.50
CA GLU A 930 -3.88 9.03 10.12
C GLU A 930 -5.28 8.83 9.53
N LEU A 931 -6.21 8.30 10.34
CA LEU A 931 -7.62 8.16 10.00
C LEU A 931 -8.23 9.45 9.43
N GLY A 932 -8.04 10.59 10.09
CA GLY A 932 -8.59 11.87 9.67
C GLY A 932 -8.34 12.17 8.18
N HIS A 933 -7.17 11.82 7.66
CA HIS A 933 -6.77 12.08 6.28
C HIS A 933 -7.60 11.34 5.20
N TRP A 934 -8.11 10.13 5.46
CA TRP A 934 -9.01 9.45 4.51
C TRP A 934 -10.47 9.78 4.78
N LYS A 935 -10.85 9.89 6.06
CA LYS A 935 -12.22 10.25 6.45
C LYS A 935 -12.69 11.53 5.78
N LEU A 936 -11.80 12.52 5.74
CA LEU A 936 -12.01 13.83 5.15
C LEU A 936 -11.63 13.87 3.66
N GLY A 937 -11.00 12.81 3.15
CA GLY A 937 -10.64 12.63 1.75
C GLY A 937 -9.44 13.48 1.29
N HIS A 938 -8.50 13.80 2.18
CA HIS A 938 -7.33 14.64 1.88
C HIS A 938 -6.52 14.11 0.70
N THR A 939 -6.21 12.80 0.66
CA THR A 939 -5.52 12.15 -0.45
C THR A 939 -6.27 12.32 -1.79
N THR A 940 -7.59 12.22 -1.78
CA THR A 940 -8.43 12.42 -2.98
C THR A 940 -8.47 13.89 -3.41
N ARG A 941 -8.56 14.83 -2.46
CA ARG A 941 -8.48 16.28 -2.73
C ARG A 941 -7.12 16.65 -3.33
N LEU A 942 -6.02 16.18 -2.73
CA LEU A 942 -4.65 16.39 -3.22
C LEU A 942 -4.42 15.78 -4.60
N PHE A 943 -4.93 14.56 -4.85
CA PHE A 943 -4.87 13.94 -6.18
C PHE A 943 -5.61 14.78 -7.23
N ALA A 944 -6.80 15.29 -6.94
CA ALA A 944 -7.56 16.15 -7.86
C ALA A 944 -6.83 17.48 -8.13
N ILE A 945 -6.26 18.11 -7.11
CA ILE A 945 -5.43 19.32 -7.25
C ILE A 945 -4.19 19.04 -8.11
N ALA A 946 -3.53 17.90 -7.91
CA ALA A 946 -2.41 17.45 -8.73
C ALA A 946 -2.82 17.26 -10.20
N GLN A 947 -4.02 16.73 -10.49
CA GLN A 947 -4.51 16.61 -11.88
C GLN A 947 -4.73 17.97 -12.55
N VAL A 948 -5.27 18.96 -11.83
CA VAL A 948 -5.47 20.32 -12.34
C VAL A 948 -4.11 21.00 -12.59
N HIS A 949 -3.17 20.88 -11.66
CA HIS A 949 -1.82 21.40 -11.80
C HIS A 949 -1.06 20.75 -12.98
N LEU A 950 -1.17 19.44 -13.16
CA LEU A 950 -0.54 18.69 -14.24
C LEU A 950 -1.11 19.08 -15.62
N LEU A 951 -2.44 19.26 -15.72
CA LEU A 951 -3.10 19.77 -16.92
C LEU A 951 -2.63 21.20 -17.25
N TYR A 952 -2.45 22.04 -16.23
CA TYR A 952 -1.95 23.40 -16.35
C TYR A 952 -0.48 23.44 -16.80
N ILE A 953 0.40 22.59 -16.23
CA ILE A 953 1.79 22.40 -16.70
C ILE A 953 1.83 22.02 -18.18
N PHE A 954 1.07 21.01 -18.61
CA PHE A 954 1.09 20.62 -20.03
C PHE A 954 0.47 21.68 -20.95
N SER A 955 -0.53 22.44 -20.46
CA SER A 955 -1.10 23.57 -21.19
C SER A 955 -0.06 24.67 -21.40
N LEU A 956 0.72 25.02 -20.36
CA LEU A 956 1.84 25.95 -20.48
C LEU A 956 2.95 25.39 -21.37
N PHE A 957 3.31 24.11 -21.27
CA PHE A 957 4.35 23.50 -22.09
C PHE A 957 4.10 23.66 -23.60
N SER A 958 2.83 23.69 -24.03
CA SER A 958 2.45 23.95 -25.44
C SER A 958 2.92 25.31 -25.97
N VAL A 959 3.15 26.29 -25.10
CA VAL A 959 3.69 27.63 -25.41
C VAL A 959 5.20 27.57 -25.69
N PHE A 960 5.92 26.64 -25.07
CA PHE A 960 7.39 26.54 -25.06
C PHE A 960 7.94 25.46 -25.98
N VAL A 961 7.21 24.36 -26.22
CA VAL A 961 7.69 23.17 -26.95
C VAL A 961 8.27 23.48 -28.35
N ASN A 962 7.75 24.53 -29.00
CA ASN A 962 8.17 25.00 -30.33
C ASN A 962 8.94 26.34 -30.32
N ASN A 963 9.25 26.91 -29.15
CA ASN A 963 9.80 28.27 -29.02
C ASN A 963 11.28 28.32 -29.45
N ALA A 964 11.56 28.82 -30.66
CA ALA A 964 12.88 28.79 -31.26
C ALA A 964 13.91 29.66 -30.51
N SER A 965 13.48 30.78 -29.92
CA SER A 965 14.34 31.68 -29.15
C SER A 965 14.85 31.02 -27.85
N LEU A 966 14.06 30.13 -27.22
CA LEU A 966 14.48 29.40 -26.03
C LEU A 966 15.55 28.37 -26.37
N TYR A 967 15.30 27.48 -27.33
CA TYR A 967 16.29 26.47 -27.75
C TYR A 967 17.60 27.11 -28.21
N SER A 968 17.52 28.13 -29.08
CA SER A 968 18.70 28.83 -29.59
C SER A 968 19.48 29.61 -28.53
N ALA A 969 18.83 30.14 -27.48
CA ALA A 969 19.53 30.77 -26.35
C ALA A 969 20.41 29.77 -25.58
N PHE A 970 20.02 28.49 -25.55
CA PHE A 970 20.76 27.38 -24.93
C PHE A 970 21.51 26.51 -25.95
N GLY A 971 21.91 27.07 -27.11
CA GLY A 971 22.78 26.42 -28.09
C GLY A 971 22.11 25.42 -29.05
N PHE A 972 20.82 25.12 -28.87
CA PHE A 972 20.05 24.22 -29.73
C PHE A 972 19.55 24.94 -30.99
N HIS A 973 20.47 25.20 -31.94
CA HIS A 973 20.19 25.99 -33.16
C HIS A 973 19.64 25.20 -34.36
N ARG A 974 19.78 23.87 -34.37
CA ARG A 974 19.46 23.01 -35.54
C ARG A 974 18.40 21.95 -35.28
N SER A 975 18.07 21.72 -34.01
CA SER A 975 17.09 20.73 -33.57
C SER A 975 16.44 21.23 -32.28
N HIS A 976 15.16 20.92 -32.09
CA HIS A 976 14.38 21.27 -30.91
C HIS A 976 13.89 19.97 -30.23
N PRO A 977 14.75 19.22 -29.52
CA PRO A 977 14.33 17.94 -28.94
C PRO A 977 13.32 18.19 -27.82
N ILE A 978 12.16 17.55 -27.89
CA ILE A 978 11.03 17.79 -26.97
C ILE A 978 11.45 17.66 -25.49
N VAL A 979 12.37 16.72 -25.20
CA VAL A 979 12.90 16.48 -23.85
C VAL A 979 13.77 17.62 -23.32
N ILE A 980 14.52 18.29 -24.21
CA ILE A 980 15.33 19.48 -23.89
C ILE A 980 14.39 20.67 -23.63
N GLY A 981 13.38 20.84 -24.48
CA GLY A 981 12.35 21.86 -24.28
C GLY A 981 11.64 21.70 -22.93
N PHE A 982 11.36 20.47 -22.51
CA PHE A 982 10.73 20.20 -21.21
C PHE A 982 11.65 20.55 -20.02
N ILE A 983 12.96 20.28 -20.10
CA ILE A 983 13.93 20.68 -19.07
C ILE A 983 14.00 22.21 -18.95
N LEU A 984 14.22 22.91 -20.07
CA LEU A 984 14.33 24.37 -20.10
C LEU A 984 13.02 25.08 -19.70
N PHE A 985 11.88 24.47 -19.99
CA PHE A 985 10.56 24.89 -19.53
C PHE A 985 10.40 24.75 -18.01
N SER A 986 10.85 23.63 -17.43
CA SER A 986 10.83 23.41 -15.98
C SER A 986 11.67 24.48 -15.25
N ASP A 987 12.88 24.75 -15.74
CA ASP A 987 13.74 25.80 -15.18
C ASP A 987 13.12 27.21 -15.32
N ALA A 988 12.29 27.45 -16.33
CA ALA A 988 11.57 28.72 -16.52
C ALA A 988 10.35 28.90 -15.61
N LEU A 989 9.80 27.83 -15.03
CA LEU A 989 8.65 27.88 -14.11
C LEU A 989 9.02 27.96 -12.61
N SER A 990 10.30 27.82 -12.23
CA SER A 990 10.77 27.85 -10.83
C SER A 990 10.08 28.89 -9.90
N PRO A 991 9.85 30.16 -10.29
CA PRO A 991 9.15 31.12 -9.43
C PRO A 991 7.67 30.80 -9.18
N MET A 992 7.01 30.17 -10.16
CA MET A 992 5.63 29.70 -10.06
C MET A 992 5.54 28.47 -9.14
N ASP A 993 6.50 27.56 -9.25
CA ASP A 993 6.59 26.38 -8.38
C ASP A 993 6.83 26.79 -6.92
N CYS A 994 7.58 27.87 -6.66
CA CYS A 994 7.73 28.45 -5.32
C CYS A 994 6.38 28.93 -4.73
N ILE A 995 5.53 29.57 -5.55
CA ILE A 995 4.19 30.02 -5.12
C ILE A 995 3.29 28.80 -4.87
N LEU A 996 3.32 27.79 -5.74
CA LEU A 996 2.50 26.60 -5.57
C LEU A 996 2.94 25.75 -4.37
N LYS A 997 4.24 25.60 -4.13
CA LYS A 997 4.82 24.97 -2.93
C LYS A 997 4.27 25.62 -1.66
N LEU A 998 4.25 26.95 -1.58
CA LEU A 998 3.66 27.69 -0.47
C LEU A 998 2.16 27.39 -0.30
N LEU A 999 1.38 27.43 -1.38
CA LEU A 999 -0.07 27.15 -1.33
C LEU A 999 -0.39 25.71 -0.94
N LEU A 1000 0.37 24.74 -1.44
CA LEU A 1000 0.21 23.32 -1.10
C LEU A 1000 0.62 23.04 0.35
N ASN A 1001 1.70 23.66 0.85
CA ASN A 1001 2.10 23.53 2.25
C ASN A 1001 1.08 24.17 3.21
N ILE A 1002 0.49 25.33 2.86
CA ILE A 1002 -0.62 25.92 3.63
C ILE A 1002 -1.84 24.99 3.66
N LEU A 1003 -2.16 24.33 2.53
CA LEU A 1003 -3.28 23.38 2.46
C LEU A 1003 -2.99 22.08 3.25
N SER A 1004 -1.77 21.55 3.17
CA SER A 1004 -1.31 20.39 3.95
C SER A 1004 -1.36 20.68 5.45
N ARG A 1005 -0.85 21.83 5.90
CA ARG A 1005 -0.95 22.28 7.29
C ARG A 1005 -2.40 22.40 7.77
N LYS A 1006 -3.33 22.79 6.91
CA LYS A 1006 -4.76 22.79 7.23
C LYS A 1006 -5.28 21.36 7.41
N PHE A 1007 -4.99 20.45 6.49
CA PHE A 1007 -5.43 19.05 6.55
C PHE A 1007 -4.93 18.32 7.81
N GLU A 1008 -3.71 18.63 8.26
CA GLU A 1008 -3.17 18.16 9.54
C GLU A 1008 -4.02 18.58 10.75
N PHE A 1009 -4.47 19.83 10.81
CA PHE A 1009 -5.38 20.29 11.87
C PHE A 1009 -6.77 19.66 11.77
N GLU A 1010 -7.31 19.45 10.56
CA GLU A 1010 -8.58 18.74 10.38
C GLU A 1010 -8.47 17.26 10.83
N ALA A 1011 -7.29 16.64 10.68
CA ALA A 1011 -7.00 15.27 11.14
C ALA A 1011 -6.70 15.16 12.65
N ASP A 1012 -5.99 16.13 13.25
CA ASP A 1012 -5.81 16.25 14.71
C ASP A 1012 -7.16 16.40 15.43
N ASP A 1013 -8.07 17.22 14.89
CA ASP A 1013 -9.41 17.39 15.48
C ASP A 1013 -10.27 16.12 15.32
N PHE A 1014 -10.12 15.37 14.23
CA PHE A 1014 -10.77 14.06 14.07
C PHE A 1014 -10.29 13.04 15.14
N ALA A 1015 -8.99 12.92 15.38
CA ALA A 1015 -8.45 12.06 16.43
C ALA A 1015 -8.90 12.50 17.84
N LYS A 1016 -9.02 13.81 18.06
CA LYS A 1016 -9.57 14.43 19.27
C LYS A 1016 -11.06 14.10 19.46
N GLN A 1017 -11.87 14.10 18.40
CA GLN A 1017 -13.27 13.67 18.42
C GLN A 1017 -13.43 12.17 18.74
N LEU A 1018 -12.49 11.32 18.31
CA LEU A 1018 -12.43 9.90 18.71
C LEU A 1018 -11.92 9.67 20.15
N GLY A 1019 -11.63 10.72 20.92
CA GLY A 1019 -11.18 10.63 22.31
C GLY A 1019 -9.67 10.38 22.49
N HIS A 1020 -8.90 10.19 21.40
CA HIS A 1020 -7.45 9.92 21.44
C HIS A 1020 -6.56 11.14 21.72
N ARG A 1021 -7.17 12.30 22.02
CA ARG A 1021 -6.55 13.61 22.27
C ARG A 1021 -5.28 13.56 23.13
N ALA A 1022 -5.32 12.86 24.27
CA ALA A 1022 -4.21 12.85 25.22
C ALA A 1022 -3.06 11.95 24.76
N GLN A 1023 -3.40 10.79 24.20
CA GLN A 1023 -2.46 9.83 23.65
C GLN A 1023 -1.76 10.39 22.40
N LEU A 1024 -2.48 11.14 21.56
CA LEU A 1024 -1.92 11.84 20.39
C LEU A 1024 -0.99 12.99 20.81
N ALA A 1025 -1.36 13.78 21.83
CA ALA A 1025 -0.46 14.80 22.35
C ALA A 1025 0.85 14.19 22.90
N SER A 1026 0.76 13.10 23.66
CA SER A 1026 1.92 12.35 24.16
C SER A 1026 2.76 11.75 23.03
N SER A 1027 2.13 11.11 22.05
CA SER A 1027 2.84 10.47 20.94
C SER A 1027 3.55 11.49 20.04
N LEU A 1028 2.93 12.64 19.75
CA LEU A 1028 3.57 13.73 19.00
C LEU A 1028 4.79 14.32 19.75
N ILE A 1029 4.71 14.47 21.08
CA ILE A 1029 5.84 14.91 21.91
C ILE A 1029 6.96 13.87 21.88
N LYS A 1030 6.66 12.58 22.13
CA LYS A 1030 7.64 11.49 22.08
C LYS A 1030 8.30 11.39 20.71
N LEU A 1031 7.53 11.46 19.62
CA LEU A 1031 8.03 11.38 18.25
C LEU A 1031 8.97 12.53 17.92
N HIS A 1032 8.64 13.77 18.31
CA HIS A 1032 9.52 14.94 18.13
C HIS A 1032 10.80 14.84 18.97
N ALA A 1033 10.72 14.35 20.21
CA ALA A 1033 11.88 14.12 21.06
C ALA A 1033 12.81 13.03 20.49
N GLN A 1034 12.25 11.93 19.99
CA GLN A 1034 12.99 10.80 19.43
C GLN A 1034 13.61 11.10 18.07
N ASN A 1035 12.92 11.85 17.20
CA ASN A 1035 13.46 12.30 15.90
C ASN A 1035 14.38 13.54 16.02
N LEU A 1036 14.63 14.04 17.25
CA LEU A 1036 15.32 15.31 17.51
C LEU A 1036 14.78 16.48 16.67
N SER A 1037 13.47 16.50 16.44
CA SER A 1037 12.78 17.48 15.61
C SER A 1037 12.96 18.90 16.14
N THR A 1038 12.91 19.87 15.23
CA THR A 1038 12.95 21.31 15.52
C THR A 1038 11.80 21.69 16.47
N MET A 1039 12.16 22.10 17.70
CA MET A 1039 11.20 22.38 18.78
C MET A 1039 10.56 23.78 18.70
N ASP A 1040 11.15 24.71 17.92
CA ASP A 1040 10.64 26.06 17.67
C ASP A 1040 11.08 26.53 16.28
N ALA A 1041 10.24 27.32 15.59
CA ALA A 1041 10.47 27.69 14.20
C ALA A 1041 10.05 29.12 13.84
N ASP A 1042 10.80 29.75 12.92
CA ASP A 1042 10.44 31.04 12.36
C ASP A 1042 9.11 30.90 11.57
N PRO A 1043 8.07 31.71 11.84
CA PRO A 1043 6.77 31.54 11.19
C PRO A 1043 6.79 31.61 9.66
N VAL A 1044 7.73 32.36 9.07
CA VAL A 1044 7.88 32.46 7.60
C VAL A 1044 8.56 31.21 7.05
N TYR A 1045 9.66 30.76 7.69
CA TYR A 1045 10.31 29.48 7.35
C TYR A 1045 9.33 28.32 7.45
N ALA A 1046 8.63 28.18 8.59
CA ALA A 1046 7.68 27.09 8.82
C ALA A 1046 6.53 27.09 7.79
N THR A 1047 5.99 28.26 7.45
CA THR A 1047 4.87 28.36 6.49
C THR A 1047 5.28 28.03 5.05
N TYR A 1048 6.54 28.26 4.67
CA TYR A 1048 7.04 27.94 3.33
C TYR A 1048 7.66 26.52 3.22
N HIS A 1049 8.31 26.01 4.26
CA HIS A 1049 9.03 24.72 4.22
C HIS A 1049 8.26 23.52 4.81
N PHE A 1050 7.38 23.70 5.80
CA PHE A 1050 6.74 22.57 6.47
C PHE A 1050 5.36 22.23 5.88
N SER A 1051 5.14 20.96 5.54
CA SER A 1051 3.83 20.37 5.28
C SER A 1051 3.00 20.25 6.58
N HIS A 1052 3.66 19.93 7.70
CA HIS A 1052 3.01 19.80 9.01
C HIS A 1052 3.04 21.11 9.80
N PRO A 1053 1.99 21.44 10.59
CA PRO A 1053 2.08 22.46 11.62
C PRO A 1053 3.10 22.03 12.68
N HIS A 1054 3.83 22.98 13.25
CA HIS A 1054 4.88 22.66 14.22
C HIS A 1054 4.28 22.19 15.55
N LEU A 1055 5.04 21.46 16.37
CA LEU A 1055 4.51 20.75 17.55
C LEU A 1055 3.70 21.64 18.50
N SER A 1056 4.16 22.85 18.81
CA SER A 1056 3.42 23.79 19.68
C SER A 1056 2.15 24.37 19.04
N GLU A 1057 2.03 24.36 17.71
CA GLU A 1057 0.79 24.65 16.97
C GLU A 1057 -0.22 23.50 17.12
N ARG A 1058 0.21 22.25 16.90
CA ARG A 1058 -0.63 21.04 17.03
C ARG A 1058 -1.10 20.82 18.47
N LEU A 1059 -0.19 20.88 19.44
CA LEU A 1059 -0.53 20.78 20.87
C LEU A 1059 -1.52 21.86 21.31
N LYS A 1060 -1.44 23.07 20.73
CA LYS A 1060 -2.40 24.15 21.00
C LYS A 1060 -3.78 23.87 20.39
N ALA A 1061 -3.86 23.27 19.19
CA ALA A 1061 -5.13 22.84 18.57
C ALA A 1061 -5.77 21.64 19.31
N LEU A 1062 -4.95 20.77 19.90
CA LEU A 1062 -5.37 19.71 20.84
C LEU A 1062 -5.67 20.26 22.25
N ASP A 1063 -5.64 21.58 22.46
CA ASP A 1063 -5.74 22.33 23.73
C ASP A 1063 -4.90 21.71 24.89
N TRP A 1064 -3.75 21.11 24.59
CA TRP A 1064 -2.92 20.41 25.58
C TRP A 1064 -2.42 21.37 26.66
N LYS A 1065 -2.53 20.94 27.92
CA LYS A 1065 -2.01 21.67 29.09
C LYS A 1065 -0.99 20.76 29.78
N PRO A 1066 0.30 21.17 29.89
CA PRO A 1066 1.35 20.30 30.41
C PRO A 1066 1.18 20.10 31.93
N SER A 1067 0.70 18.91 32.28
CA SER A 1067 0.27 18.51 33.63
C SER A 1067 1.34 17.75 34.40
N VAL A 1068 2.06 16.84 33.74
CA VAL A 1068 3.16 16.01 34.29
C VAL A 1068 4.23 15.89 33.19
N ALA A 1069 5.51 15.85 33.56
CA ALA A 1069 6.60 15.71 32.60
C ALA A 1069 6.60 14.31 31.94
N LEU A 1070 6.34 14.25 30.62
CA LEU A 1070 6.23 12.98 29.90
C LEU A 1070 7.56 12.23 29.69
N THR A 1071 8.72 12.91 29.65
CA THR A 1071 10.03 12.24 29.53
C THR A 1071 10.66 11.99 30.89
N SER A 1072 10.65 10.74 31.36
CA SER A 1072 11.32 10.32 32.59
C SER A 1072 12.77 9.88 32.33
N GLU A 1073 13.61 9.79 33.36
CA GLU A 1073 15.00 9.32 33.18
C GLU A 1073 15.08 7.85 32.69
N LYS A 1074 14.06 7.02 32.94
CA LYS A 1074 13.99 5.64 32.43
C LYS A 1074 13.99 5.54 30.90
N ASP A 1075 13.57 6.59 30.21
CA ASP A 1075 13.58 6.63 28.75
C ASP A 1075 14.99 6.93 28.19
N LYS A 1076 15.89 7.51 29.00
CA LYS A 1076 17.31 7.66 28.64
C LYS A 1076 17.96 6.28 28.48
N ASP A 1077 17.73 5.35 29.41
CA ASP A 1077 18.31 4.00 29.34
C ASP A 1077 17.84 3.22 28.11
N LYS A 1078 16.59 3.40 27.67
CA LYS A 1078 16.09 2.82 26.41
C LYS A 1078 16.74 3.47 25.18
N ALA A 1079 16.82 4.80 25.15
CA ALA A 1079 17.46 5.53 24.05
C ALA A 1079 18.97 5.22 23.94
N VAL A 1080 19.66 5.04 25.08
CA VAL A 1080 21.06 4.64 25.15
C VAL A 1080 21.25 3.17 24.76
N LYS A 1081 20.36 2.26 25.15
CA LYS A 1081 20.41 0.85 24.69
C LYS A 1081 20.20 0.71 23.18
N ALA A 1082 19.41 1.57 22.54
CA ALA A 1082 19.32 1.67 21.07
C ALA A 1082 20.61 2.22 20.38
N SER A 1083 21.59 2.65 21.18
CA SER A 1083 22.96 3.01 20.77
C SER A 1083 24.01 1.99 21.27
N GLY A 1084 23.60 0.86 21.86
CA GLY A 1084 24.50 -0.10 22.50
C GLY A 1084 25.45 -0.77 21.51
N ARG A 1085 26.73 -0.40 21.57
CA ARG A 1085 27.83 -1.10 20.88
C ARG A 1085 29.14 -1.04 21.67
N GLU A 1086 29.10 -1.52 22.91
CA GLU A 1086 30.31 -1.81 23.71
C GLU A 1086 30.41 -3.28 24.14
N GLU A 1087 29.41 -4.12 23.81
CA GLU A 1087 29.41 -5.57 24.02
C GLU A 1087 29.09 -6.32 22.71
N LEU A 1088 30.08 -6.38 21.80
CA LEU A 1088 30.37 -7.39 20.74
C LEU A 1088 31.36 -6.86 19.68
#